data_AF-A0A952W9X4-F1
#
_entry.id   AF-A0A952W9X4-F1
#
_cell.length_a   1.000
_cell.length_b   1.000
_cell.length_c   1.000
_cell.angle_alpha   90.00
_cell.angle_beta   90.00
_cell.angle_gamma   90.00
#
_symmetry.space_group_name_H-M   'P 1'
#
loop_
_entity.id
_entity.type
_entity.pdbx_description
1 polymer ?
#
loop_
_entity_poly.entity_id
_entity_poly.type
_entity_poly.pdbx_seq_one_letter_code
_entity_poly.pdbx_strand_id
1 'polypeptide(L)'
;MSSDHSEQVHSTQPAGNAGEDDLLGVIADVERQLESLKSHRAERDAFRQRLEAREKELDQRAKDLEAAETALKERQNLLQVQDDQHAQRQRDLEAAEADLNARREKLERDFAALAEEQRKASDAAAREAAELKAMSVALEQREQRLADHAANISRQRESFEALAAELTRRQEAAEQEAAELRNAREEAAQLQSRLTESERQNASRTAQLDQAQGRIAELEQRIEELDSAVEEAKLQYDEQSARLTEELRVAREAVKRAGEAQSALMEEIQKRDKAAAEFQRQTELFKSEAARKQAAATEAEARVADFKRQLIERDGRIQELSGKLAAATTKFREVSQTLQEQASLAEQAHSLQEELRHRDREIARLKAAASQSGDAEAHRADIEALEQQLQQMRQQLEEAREANRELKSRAAHAPAQSGGGIPEEIGEAVMTRWRRLRLMRDLLKEQGEKLREAGEAVRARFAQAEQILAQREQLVQARAAIASQQDKLQKLQARAAVGKAGVAMFYFVGALAGLAGLSWAISGEVTPSTYAARAVINADTRGRQTSDDQLAEWQKYMESELADPRMHEVTAERMARAGIVSLASPGSVAQRLEKDFIVDSPVAGSLKLELRGTGKAKTVRELDTLVTALASQANATRERRPDGLGVVIAEKPNADAGPLNNSRVLYAGGIFGLGLFLCLGLGSVAYSRLARAKVRLEQEQDIDAILDNANWKAAEEKMREGRSGRA
;
A
#
# COMPACT_ATOMS: atom_id res chain seq x y z
N MET A 1 -17.09 -35.37 153.35
CA MET A 1 -16.44 -35.01 154.63
C MET A 1 -17.54 -34.29 155.42
N SER A 2 -18.11 -34.88 156.48
CA SER A 2 -17.48 -35.21 157.78
C SER A 2 -17.18 -33.94 158.57
N SER A 3 -17.48 -33.80 159.87
CA SER A 3 -18.10 -34.68 160.89
C SER A 3 -18.31 -33.86 162.20
N ASP A 4 -19.03 -34.26 163.25
CA ASP A 4 -20.15 -35.18 163.55
C ASP A 4 -20.45 -35.06 165.08
N HIS A 5 -21.55 -35.63 165.63
CA HIS A 5 -21.81 -35.79 167.08
C HIS A 5 -21.94 -34.47 167.92
N SER A 6 -22.44 -34.40 169.17
CA SER A 6 -23.39 -35.25 169.92
C SER A 6 -23.91 -34.54 171.21
N GLU A 7 -25.12 -34.93 171.67
CA GLU A 7 -25.52 -35.27 173.07
C GLU A 7 -25.43 -34.22 174.24
N GLN A 8 -26.52 -33.93 175.01
CA GLN A 8 -27.04 -34.58 176.25
C GLN A 8 -26.58 -33.88 177.59
N VAL A 9 -27.17 -33.97 178.81
CA VAL A 9 -28.48 -34.43 179.37
C VAL A 9 -28.69 -33.96 180.85
N HIS A 10 -29.95 -33.90 181.33
CA HIS A 10 -30.49 -33.98 182.74
C HIS A 10 -29.89 -33.15 183.94
N SER A 11 -30.72 -32.42 184.73
CA SER A 11 -31.40 -32.83 186.01
C SER A 11 -30.56 -32.49 187.28
N THR A 12 -31.03 -32.38 188.54
CA THR A 12 -32.24 -32.86 189.25
C THR A 12 -32.60 -31.97 190.46
N GLN A 13 -33.83 -32.13 190.99
CA GLN A 13 -34.28 -31.83 192.38
C GLN A 13 -33.51 -32.70 193.44
N PRO A 14 -33.61 -32.54 194.80
CA PRO A 14 -34.82 -32.21 195.58
C PRO A 14 -34.63 -31.39 196.91
N ALA A 15 -35.65 -31.46 197.78
CA ALA A 15 -35.85 -30.72 199.04
C ALA A 15 -35.13 -31.27 200.29
N GLY A 16 -35.19 -30.56 201.44
CA GLY A 16 -34.74 -31.10 202.74
C GLY A 16 -34.74 -30.18 203.99
N ASN A 17 -35.93 -29.93 204.57
CA ASN A 17 -36.29 -29.75 206.00
C ASN A 17 -35.37 -29.11 207.10
N ALA A 18 -36.08 -28.44 208.04
CA ALA A 18 -35.86 -28.30 209.50
C ALA A 18 -34.85 -27.25 210.05
N GLY A 19 -35.27 -26.55 211.11
CA GLY A 19 -34.45 -25.58 211.86
C GLY A 19 -35.23 -24.48 212.60
N GLU A 20 -36.17 -24.82 213.49
CA GLU A 20 -36.53 -23.93 214.62
C GLU A 20 -35.57 -24.20 215.81
N ASP A 21 -35.47 -23.23 216.72
CA ASP A 21 -34.51 -23.11 217.84
C ASP A 21 -33.01 -22.99 217.46
N ASP A 22 -32.22 -22.06 218.00
CA ASP A 22 -32.57 -20.78 218.64
C ASP A 22 -31.41 -19.76 218.51
N LEU A 23 -31.77 -18.48 218.34
CA LEU A 23 -31.04 -17.20 218.42
C LEU A 23 -29.58 -17.01 217.94
N LEU A 24 -28.74 -18.03 217.74
CA LEU A 24 -27.33 -17.88 217.31
C LEU A 24 -27.13 -17.88 215.79
N GLY A 25 -28.11 -18.35 215.01
CA GLY A 25 -27.99 -18.44 213.54
C GLY A 25 -27.88 -17.08 212.82
N VAL A 26 -28.36 -16.00 213.43
CA VAL A 26 -28.46 -14.66 212.78
C VAL A 26 -27.10 -14.09 212.39
N ILE A 27 -26.04 -14.36 213.17
CA ILE A 27 -24.69 -13.86 212.86
C ILE A 27 -24.08 -14.65 211.68
N ALA A 28 -24.24 -15.98 211.69
CA ALA A 28 -23.74 -16.83 210.61
C ALA A 28 -24.46 -16.56 209.27
N ASP A 29 -25.75 -16.24 209.29
CA ASP A 29 -26.49 -15.92 208.07
C ASP A 29 -26.10 -14.55 207.49
N VAL A 30 -25.74 -13.56 208.32
CA VAL A 30 -25.17 -12.29 207.84
C VAL A 30 -23.81 -12.50 207.18
N GLU A 31 -22.94 -13.37 207.70
CA GLU A 31 -21.69 -13.73 207.03
C GLU A 31 -21.96 -14.46 205.70
N ARG A 32 -22.95 -15.36 205.66
CA ARG A 32 -23.38 -16.08 204.46
C ARG A 32 -23.93 -15.14 203.39
N GLN A 33 -24.72 -14.14 203.78
CA GLN A 33 -25.24 -13.09 202.90
C GLN A 33 -24.11 -12.16 202.41
N LEU A 34 -23.11 -11.85 203.24
CA LEU A 34 -21.92 -11.10 202.81
C LEU A 34 -21.07 -11.89 201.80
N GLU A 35 -20.87 -13.19 202.00
CA GLU A 35 -20.13 -14.04 201.04
C GLU A 35 -20.91 -14.22 199.73
N SER A 36 -22.24 -14.33 199.81
CA SER A 36 -23.14 -14.28 198.64
C SER A 36 -23.04 -12.94 197.90
N LEU A 37 -23.03 -11.80 198.60
CA LEU A 37 -22.88 -10.49 197.96
C LEU A 37 -21.48 -10.31 197.34
N LYS A 38 -20.42 -10.93 197.89
CA LYS A 38 -19.11 -11.00 197.24
C LYS A 38 -19.15 -11.87 195.98
N SER A 39 -19.75 -13.07 196.04
CA SER A 39 -19.83 -13.96 194.87
C SER A 39 -20.63 -13.31 193.75
N HIS A 40 -21.77 -12.70 194.07
CA HIS A 40 -22.63 -12.03 193.09
C HIS A 40 -21.98 -10.76 192.50
N ARG A 41 -21.14 -10.06 193.28
CA ARG A 41 -20.29 -8.98 192.76
C ARG A 41 -19.21 -9.51 191.81
N ALA A 42 -18.53 -10.59 192.17
CA ALA A 42 -17.52 -11.24 191.33
C ALA A 42 -18.13 -11.79 190.03
N GLU A 43 -19.31 -12.42 190.10
CA GLU A 43 -20.10 -12.86 188.94
C GLU A 43 -20.47 -11.68 188.03
N ARG A 44 -20.94 -10.57 188.61
CA ARG A 44 -21.36 -9.39 187.83
C ARG A 44 -20.17 -8.66 187.20
N ASP A 45 -19.03 -8.58 187.88
CA ASP A 45 -17.81 -7.98 187.32
C ASP A 45 -17.13 -8.92 186.30
N ALA A 46 -17.22 -10.24 186.47
CA ALA A 46 -16.84 -11.22 185.43
C ALA A 46 -17.80 -11.20 184.21
N PHE A 47 -19.10 -10.97 184.43
CA PHE A 47 -20.08 -10.77 183.36
C PHE A 47 -19.82 -9.48 182.58
N ARG A 48 -19.42 -8.39 183.27
CA ARG A 48 -18.93 -7.16 182.63
C ARG A 48 -17.68 -7.41 181.79
N GLN A 49 -16.68 -8.11 182.32
CA GLN A 49 -15.49 -8.47 181.54
C GLN A 49 -15.83 -9.31 180.30
N ARG A 50 -16.79 -10.24 180.40
CA ARG A 50 -17.29 -11.01 179.24
C ARG A 50 -18.04 -10.14 178.24
N LEU A 51 -18.84 -9.16 178.70
CA LEU A 51 -19.48 -8.18 177.81
C LEU A 51 -18.45 -7.30 177.11
N GLU A 52 -17.51 -6.68 177.84
CA GLU A 52 -16.45 -5.85 177.25
C GLU A 52 -15.57 -6.64 176.27
N ALA A 53 -15.26 -7.91 176.56
CA ALA A 53 -14.51 -8.76 175.65
C ALA A 53 -15.29 -9.05 174.37
N ARG A 54 -16.61 -9.28 174.48
CA ARG A 54 -17.49 -9.57 173.34
C ARG A 54 -17.88 -8.32 172.56
N GLU A 55 -17.94 -7.17 173.22
CA GLU A 55 -18.04 -5.85 172.61
C GLU A 55 -16.80 -5.60 171.75
N LYS A 56 -15.58 -5.78 172.30
CA LYS A 56 -14.31 -5.72 171.54
C LYS A 56 -14.23 -6.76 170.40
N GLU A 57 -14.78 -7.97 170.58
CA GLU A 57 -14.88 -8.99 169.51
C GLU A 57 -15.81 -8.55 168.37
N LEU A 58 -16.96 -7.93 168.70
CA LEU A 58 -17.90 -7.39 167.71
C LEU A 58 -17.34 -6.15 167.01
N ASP A 59 -16.66 -5.27 167.75
CA ASP A 59 -15.97 -4.08 167.24
C ASP A 59 -14.84 -4.45 166.26
N GLN A 60 -14.12 -5.53 166.53
CA GLN A 60 -13.11 -6.06 165.62
C GLN A 60 -13.76 -6.68 164.38
N ARG A 61 -14.80 -7.51 164.55
CA ARG A 61 -15.54 -8.07 163.41
C ARG A 61 -16.19 -7.01 162.52
N ALA A 62 -16.66 -5.90 163.09
CA ALA A 62 -17.18 -4.78 162.32
C ALA A 62 -16.10 -4.15 161.43
N LYS A 63 -14.89 -3.94 161.96
CA LYS A 63 -13.73 -3.43 161.21
C LYS A 63 -13.24 -4.43 160.16
N ASP A 64 -13.23 -5.72 160.50
CA ASP A 64 -12.85 -6.80 159.57
C ASP A 64 -13.86 -6.91 158.39
N LEU A 65 -15.16 -6.71 158.66
CA LEU A 65 -16.22 -6.66 157.65
C LEU A 65 -16.15 -5.40 156.79
N GLU A 66 -15.89 -4.23 157.38
CA GLU A 66 -15.69 -2.97 156.63
C GLU A 66 -14.47 -3.08 155.71
N ALA A 67 -13.35 -3.62 156.20
CA ALA A 67 -12.17 -3.92 155.40
C ALA A 67 -12.46 -4.91 154.26
N ALA A 68 -13.22 -5.97 154.53
CA ALA A 68 -13.66 -6.92 153.51
C ALA A 68 -14.59 -6.28 152.46
N GLU A 69 -15.49 -5.39 152.87
CA GLU A 69 -16.37 -4.66 151.96
C GLU A 69 -15.59 -3.69 151.06
N THR A 70 -14.59 -2.98 151.61
CA THR A 70 -13.69 -2.14 150.80
C THR A 70 -12.88 -2.97 149.81
N ALA A 71 -12.31 -4.10 150.23
CA ALA A 71 -11.54 -4.99 149.35
C ALA A 71 -12.42 -5.62 148.25
N LEU A 72 -13.70 -5.91 148.53
CA LEU A 72 -14.65 -6.37 147.53
C LEU A 72 -15.00 -5.27 146.53
N LYS A 73 -15.20 -4.03 146.97
CA LYS A 73 -15.43 -2.86 146.09
C LYS A 73 -14.22 -2.58 145.19
N GLU A 74 -13.00 -2.60 145.74
CA GLU A 74 -11.77 -2.47 144.95
C GLU A 74 -11.65 -3.57 143.89
N ARG A 75 -11.93 -4.83 144.26
CA ARG A 75 -11.90 -5.97 143.34
C ARG A 75 -13.00 -5.89 142.28
N GLN A 76 -14.19 -5.40 142.62
CA GLN A 76 -15.27 -5.18 141.66
C GLN A 76 -14.90 -4.08 140.65
N ASN A 77 -14.34 -2.97 141.13
CA ASN A 77 -13.82 -1.89 140.26
C ASN A 77 -12.69 -2.40 139.33
N LEU A 78 -11.78 -3.23 139.84
CA LEU A 78 -10.71 -3.83 139.05
C LEU A 78 -11.27 -4.72 137.92
N LEU A 79 -12.26 -5.56 138.23
CA LEU A 79 -12.91 -6.44 137.25
C LEU A 79 -13.65 -5.61 136.18
N GLN A 80 -14.41 -4.58 136.58
CA GLN A 80 -15.08 -3.69 135.63
C GLN A 80 -14.09 -3.01 134.67
N VAL A 81 -12.95 -2.53 135.19
CA VAL A 81 -11.87 -1.95 134.35
C VAL A 81 -11.23 -2.99 133.42
N GLN A 82 -11.18 -4.27 133.81
CA GLN A 82 -10.73 -5.35 132.93
C GLN A 82 -11.77 -5.65 131.83
N ASP A 83 -13.05 -5.75 132.18
CA ASP A 83 -14.15 -5.96 131.23
C ASP A 83 -14.23 -4.81 130.19
N ASP A 84 -14.11 -3.55 130.64
CA ASP A 84 -14.04 -2.38 129.75
C ASP A 84 -12.82 -2.46 128.79
N GLN A 85 -11.66 -2.90 129.28
CA GLN A 85 -10.47 -3.13 128.44
C GLN A 85 -10.65 -4.28 127.44
N HIS A 86 -11.32 -5.36 127.83
CA HIS A 86 -11.63 -6.47 126.93
C HIS A 86 -12.64 -6.05 125.86
N ALA A 87 -13.70 -5.33 126.24
CA ALA A 87 -14.69 -4.77 125.32
C ALA A 87 -14.10 -3.70 124.38
N GLN A 88 -13.09 -2.95 124.80
CA GLN A 88 -12.35 -2.05 123.90
C GLN A 88 -11.49 -2.84 122.90
N ARG A 89 -10.65 -3.78 123.39
CA ARG A 89 -9.80 -4.61 122.51
C ARG A 89 -10.59 -5.39 121.47
N GLN A 90 -11.78 -5.89 121.83
CA GLN A 90 -12.65 -6.58 120.87
C GLN A 90 -13.12 -5.62 119.76
N ARG A 91 -13.56 -4.41 120.09
CA ARG A 91 -13.94 -3.39 119.09
C ARG A 91 -12.75 -2.96 118.22
N ASP A 92 -11.56 -2.86 118.79
CA ASP A 92 -10.33 -2.55 118.05
C ASP A 92 -9.97 -3.67 117.05
N LEU A 93 -10.17 -4.94 117.43
CA LEU A 93 -9.97 -6.10 116.56
C LEU A 93 -11.03 -6.19 115.46
N GLU A 94 -12.32 -6.02 115.79
CA GLU A 94 -13.42 -6.01 114.81
C GLU A 94 -13.23 -4.89 113.76
N ALA A 95 -12.74 -3.72 114.19
CA ALA A 95 -12.38 -2.62 113.27
C ALA A 95 -11.16 -2.97 112.38
N ALA A 96 -10.15 -3.64 112.92
CA ALA A 96 -8.98 -4.09 112.15
C ALA A 96 -9.34 -5.18 111.13
N GLU A 97 -10.19 -6.13 111.50
CA GLU A 97 -10.70 -7.16 110.57
C GLU A 97 -11.55 -6.54 109.45
N ALA A 98 -12.37 -5.52 109.75
CA ALA A 98 -13.13 -4.77 108.74
C ALA A 98 -12.21 -4.04 107.73
N ASP A 99 -11.15 -3.38 108.20
CA ASP A 99 -10.15 -2.73 107.33
C ASP A 99 -9.36 -3.74 106.49
N LEU A 100 -8.94 -4.87 107.07
CA LEU A 100 -8.26 -5.94 106.32
C LEU A 100 -9.16 -6.55 105.23
N ASN A 101 -10.44 -6.78 105.51
CA ASN A 101 -11.41 -7.26 104.52
C ASN A 101 -11.66 -6.21 103.42
N ALA A 102 -11.82 -4.93 103.76
CA ALA A 102 -11.98 -3.85 102.78
C ALA A 102 -10.74 -3.70 101.87
N ARG A 103 -9.53 -3.82 102.43
CA ARG A 103 -8.27 -3.86 101.65
C ARG A 103 -8.20 -5.07 100.74
N ARG A 104 -8.63 -6.24 101.22
CA ARG A 104 -8.68 -7.48 100.43
C ARG A 104 -9.64 -7.35 99.24
N GLU A 105 -10.87 -6.91 99.47
CA GLU A 105 -11.83 -6.67 98.38
C GLU A 105 -11.32 -5.65 97.36
N LYS A 106 -10.58 -4.63 97.82
CA LYS A 106 -9.96 -3.65 96.92
C LYS A 106 -8.88 -4.33 96.07
N LEU A 107 -7.98 -5.11 96.66
CA LEU A 107 -6.96 -5.85 95.91
C LEU A 107 -7.57 -6.84 94.92
N GLU A 108 -8.62 -7.56 95.30
CA GLU A 108 -9.33 -8.48 94.40
C GLU A 108 -9.99 -7.72 93.21
N ARG A 109 -10.51 -6.51 93.44
CA ARG A 109 -10.99 -5.60 92.37
C ARG A 109 -9.85 -5.06 91.49
N ASP A 110 -8.75 -4.62 92.09
CA ASP A 110 -7.59 -4.08 91.37
C ASP A 110 -6.92 -5.17 90.49
N PHE A 111 -6.83 -6.42 90.98
CA PHE A 111 -6.38 -7.57 90.18
C PHE A 111 -7.35 -7.94 89.05
N ALA A 112 -8.67 -7.89 89.29
CA ALA A 112 -9.66 -8.15 88.25
C ALA A 112 -9.58 -7.11 87.11
N ALA A 113 -9.42 -5.83 87.44
CA ALA A 113 -9.21 -4.76 86.48
C ALA A 113 -7.93 -4.95 85.66
N LEU A 114 -6.80 -5.27 86.32
CA LEU A 114 -5.52 -5.54 85.64
C LEU A 114 -5.61 -6.76 84.70
N ALA A 115 -6.34 -7.81 85.09
CA ALA A 115 -6.56 -8.98 84.23
C ALA A 115 -7.46 -8.67 83.03
N GLU A 116 -8.42 -7.76 83.16
CA GLU A 116 -9.23 -7.28 82.03
C GLU A 116 -8.42 -6.37 81.09
N GLU A 117 -7.55 -5.52 81.64
CA GLU A 117 -6.62 -4.68 80.87
C GLU A 117 -5.60 -5.52 80.09
N GLN A 118 -4.99 -6.53 80.70
CA GLN A 118 -4.10 -7.47 79.99
C GLN A 118 -4.81 -8.21 78.86
N ARG A 119 -6.08 -8.61 79.04
CA ARG A 119 -6.88 -9.22 77.96
C ARG A 119 -7.17 -8.24 76.82
N LYS A 120 -7.53 -6.99 77.13
CA LYS A 120 -7.71 -5.93 76.12
C LYS A 120 -6.41 -5.66 75.36
N ALA A 121 -5.27 -5.65 76.02
CA ALA A 121 -3.96 -5.50 75.41
C ALA A 121 -3.60 -6.70 74.51
N SER A 122 -3.84 -7.95 74.94
CA SER A 122 -3.61 -9.13 74.10
C SER A 122 -4.53 -9.18 72.89
N ASP A 123 -5.81 -8.80 73.05
CA ASP A 123 -6.78 -8.74 71.96
C ASP A 123 -6.46 -7.63 70.96
N ALA A 124 -5.93 -6.49 71.42
CA ALA A 124 -5.44 -5.42 70.56
C ALA A 124 -4.21 -5.88 69.76
N ALA A 125 -3.18 -6.42 70.43
CA ALA A 125 -1.98 -6.93 69.77
C ALA A 125 -2.29 -8.06 68.77
N ALA A 126 -3.27 -8.93 69.07
CA ALA A 126 -3.72 -9.97 68.15
C ALA A 126 -4.42 -9.40 66.89
N ARG A 127 -5.15 -8.29 67.03
CA ARG A 127 -5.76 -7.56 65.88
C ARG A 127 -4.69 -6.88 65.04
N GLU A 128 -3.76 -6.15 65.66
CA GLU A 128 -2.64 -5.51 64.96
C GLU A 128 -1.79 -6.53 64.19
N ALA A 129 -1.49 -7.68 64.80
CA ALA A 129 -0.79 -8.78 64.13
C ALA A 129 -1.58 -9.37 62.94
N ALA A 130 -2.91 -9.45 63.05
CA ALA A 130 -3.78 -9.90 61.96
C ALA A 130 -3.86 -8.87 60.82
N GLU A 131 -3.94 -7.57 61.14
CA GLU A 131 -3.96 -6.47 60.17
C GLU A 131 -2.62 -6.33 59.44
N LEU A 132 -1.50 -6.42 60.16
CA LEU A 132 -0.16 -6.45 59.55
C LEU A 132 0.02 -7.64 58.60
N LYS A 133 -0.49 -8.83 58.96
CA LYS A 133 -0.48 -10.01 58.09
C LYS A 133 -1.42 -9.89 56.89
N ALA A 134 -2.58 -9.24 57.05
CA ALA A 134 -3.45 -8.92 55.92
C ALA A 134 -2.80 -7.91 54.97
N MET A 135 -2.08 -6.92 55.51
CA MET A 135 -1.36 -5.92 54.73
C MET A 135 -0.13 -6.50 54.02
N SER A 136 0.61 -7.44 54.62
CA SER A 136 1.73 -8.11 53.94
C SER A 136 1.24 -8.93 52.73
N VAL A 137 0.17 -9.71 52.89
CA VAL A 137 -0.45 -10.46 51.77
C VAL A 137 -1.00 -9.51 50.70
N ALA A 138 -1.57 -8.35 51.08
CA ALA A 138 -2.02 -7.34 50.12
C ALA A 138 -0.85 -6.68 49.35
N LEU A 139 0.33 -6.55 49.98
CA LEU A 139 1.55 -6.06 49.34
C LEU A 139 2.16 -7.12 48.40
N GLU A 140 2.27 -8.38 48.82
CA GLU A 140 2.69 -9.51 47.97
C GLU A 140 1.82 -9.61 46.70
N GLN A 141 0.49 -9.57 46.87
CA GLN A 141 -0.46 -9.54 45.74
C GLN A 141 -0.33 -8.29 44.86
N ARG A 142 0.18 -7.18 45.37
CA ARG A 142 0.43 -5.95 44.59
C ARG A 142 1.74 -6.05 43.83
N GLU A 143 2.78 -6.58 44.45
CA GLU A 143 4.09 -6.84 43.84
C GLU A 143 3.96 -7.86 42.69
N GLN A 144 3.24 -8.96 42.90
CA GLN A 144 2.97 -9.95 41.85
C GLN A 144 2.24 -9.31 40.65
N ARG A 145 1.21 -8.48 40.89
CA ARG A 145 0.52 -7.74 39.82
C ARG A 145 1.44 -6.75 39.09
N LEU A 146 2.37 -6.11 39.80
CA LEU A 146 3.36 -5.23 39.17
C LEU A 146 4.38 -6.02 38.33
N ALA A 147 4.79 -7.21 38.77
CA ALA A 147 5.63 -8.12 37.99
C ALA A 147 4.91 -8.63 36.72
N ASP A 148 3.63 -9.01 36.83
CA ASP A 148 2.80 -9.39 35.67
C ASP A 148 2.64 -8.23 34.68
N HIS A 149 2.43 -7.01 35.17
CA HIS A 149 2.38 -5.81 34.32
C HIS A 149 3.73 -5.52 33.65
N ALA A 150 4.84 -5.65 34.37
CA ALA A 150 6.18 -5.46 33.80
C ALA A 150 6.50 -6.51 32.72
N ALA A 151 6.17 -7.78 32.96
CA ALA A 151 6.32 -8.86 31.99
C ALA A 151 5.45 -8.65 30.74
N ASN A 152 4.22 -8.12 30.90
CA ASN A 152 3.35 -7.77 29.77
C ASN A 152 3.91 -6.59 28.96
N ILE A 153 4.47 -5.57 29.63
CA ILE A 153 5.14 -4.43 28.98
C ILE A 153 6.39 -4.89 28.22
N SER A 154 7.15 -5.87 28.72
CA SER A 154 8.28 -6.47 27.97
C SER A 154 7.81 -7.10 26.67
N ARG A 155 6.81 -8.00 26.72
CA ARG A 155 6.23 -8.65 25.53
C ARG A 155 5.65 -7.63 24.53
N GLN A 156 5.10 -6.52 25.01
CA GLN A 156 4.65 -5.42 24.15
C GLN A 156 5.82 -4.70 23.47
N ARG A 157 6.94 -4.45 24.17
CA ARG A 157 8.15 -3.89 23.54
C ARG A 157 8.72 -4.85 22.49
N GLU A 158 8.87 -6.12 22.84
CA GLU A 158 9.33 -7.17 21.92
C GLU A 158 8.46 -7.24 20.65
N SER A 159 7.13 -7.10 20.77
CA SER A 159 6.23 -7.08 19.61
C SER A 159 6.30 -5.79 18.80
N PHE A 160 6.51 -4.63 19.43
CA PHE A 160 6.75 -3.37 18.71
C PHE A 160 8.12 -3.34 18.01
N GLU A 161 9.17 -3.92 18.60
CA GLU A 161 10.49 -4.07 18.00
C GLU A 161 10.43 -5.03 16.80
N ALA A 162 9.70 -6.15 16.91
CA ALA A 162 9.44 -7.04 15.79
C ALA A 162 8.66 -6.35 14.64
N LEU A 163 7.63 -5.57 14.96
CA LEU A 163 6.87 -4.77 13.98
C LEU A 163 7.74 -3.68 13.33
N ALA A 164 8.62 -3.02 14.09
CA ALA A 164 9.55 -2.03 13.56
C ALA A 164 10.58 -2.67 12.60
N ALA A 165 11.10 -3.85 12.94
CA ALA A 165 11.98 -4.62 12.06
C ALA A 165 11.26 -5.10 10.78
N GLU A 166 9.98 -5.49 10.87
CA GLU A 166 9.19 -5.84 9.69
C GLU A 166 8.91 -4.61 8.80
N LEU A 167 8.55 -3.46 9.39
CA LEU A 167 8.36 -2.20 8.66
C LEU A 167 9.65 -1.74 7.97
N THR A 168 10.80 -1.88 8.64
CA THR A 168 12.11 -1.56 8.05
C THR A 168 12.39 -2.44 6.83
N ARG A 169 12.20 -3.77 6.93
CA ARG A 169 12.35 -4.69 5.79
C ARG A 169 11.38 -4.40 4.65
N ARG A 170 10.13 -4.02 4.96
CA ARG A 170 9.14 -3.61 3.94
C ARG A 170 9.55 -2.29 3.26
N GLN A 171 10.16 -1.36 3.98
CA GLN A 171 10.70 -0.13 3.40
C GLN A 171 11.93 -0.42 2.53
N GLU A 172 12.88 -1.23 3.00
CA GLU A 172 14.05 -1.67 2.22
C GLU A 172 13.63 -2.36 0.91
N ALA A 173 12.63 -3.25 0.97
CA ALA A 173 12.06 -3.90 -0.21
C ALA A 173 11.36 -2.90 -1.16
N ALA A 174 10.57 -1.96 -0.63
CA ALA A 174 9.92 -0.92 -1.45
C ALA A 174 10.93 0.06 -2.07
N GLU A 175 12.05 0.33 -1.41
CA GLU A 175 13.16 1.13 -1.95
C GLU A 175 13.93 0.37 -3.04
N GLN A 176 14.07 -0.96 -2.92
CA GLN A 176 14.59 -1.83 -3.98
C GLN A 176 13.65 -1.88 -5.20
N GLU A 177 12.36 -2.16 -5.02
CA GLU A 177 11.35 -2.11 -6.10
C GLU A 177 11.31 -0.73 -6.77
N ALA A 178 11.43 0.36 -6.00
CA ALA A 178 11.49 1.71 -6.53
C ALA A 178 12.79 2.02 -7.29
N ALA A 179 13.90 1.36 -6.97
CA ALA A 179 15.16 1.46 -7.73
C ALA A 179 15.08 0.65 -9.03
N GLU A 180 14.55 -0.58 -8.99
CA GLU A 180 14.29 -1.39 -10.19
C GLU A 180 13.34 -0.67 -11.15
N LEU A 181 12.26 -0.05 -10.64
CA LEU A 181 11.34 0.78 -11.43
C LEU A 181 11.98 2.05 -12.01
N ARG A 182 13.07 2.58 -11.43
CA ARG A 182 13.84 3.68 -12.04
C ARG A 182 14.72 3.15 -13.17
N ASN A 183 15.49 2.09 -12.90
CA ASN A 183 16.36 1.46 -13.90
C ASN A 183 15.56 1.02 -15.14
N ALA A 184 14.42 0.35 -14.95
CA ALA A 184 13.54 -0.06 -16.04
C ALA A 184 12.93 1.12 -16.83
N ARG A 185 12.71 2.28 -16.19
CA ARG A 185 12.28 3.51 -16.89
C ARG A 185 13.42 4.16 -17.66
N GLU A 186 14.64 4.12 -17.14
CA GLU A 186 15.83 4.61 -17.85
C GLU A 186 16.17 3.73 -19.05
N GLU A 187 16.06 2.40 -18.92
CA GLU A 187 16.15 1.46 -20.03
C GLU A 187 15.05 1.69 -21.07
N ALA A 188 13.79 1.86 -20.64
CA ALA A 188 12.69 2.19 -21.55
C ALA A 188 12.92 3.51 -22.31
N ALA A 189 13.41 4.56 -21.62
CA ALA A 189 13.75 5.84 -22.24
C ALA A 189 14.93 5.70 -23.23
N GLN A 190 15.95 4.90 -22.91
CA GLN A 190 17.04 4.59 -23.83
C GLN A 190 16.53 3.83 -25.07
N LEU A 191 15.70 2.80 -24.89
CA LEU A 191 15.08 2.06 -25.99
C LEU A 191 14.20 2.95 -26.86
N GLN A 192 13.42 3.85 -26.26
CA GLN A 192 12.60 4.82 -27.00
C GLN A 192 13.46 5.83 -27.77
N SER A 193 14.57 6.29 -27.21
CA SER A 193 15.51 7.16 -27.94
C SER A 193 16.13 6.43 -29.15
N ARG A 194 16.56 5.17 -28.98
CA ARG A 194 17.06 4.32 -30.08
C ARG A 194 16.00 4.04 -31.14
N LEU A 195 14.73 3.89 -30.75
CA LEU A 195 13.62 3.75 -31.68
C LEU A 195 13.45 5.03 -32.50
N THR A 196 13.35 6.21 -31.88
CA THR A 196 13.20 7.49 -32.61
C THR A 196 14.39 7.81 -33.50
N GLU A 197 15.59 7.37 -33.14
CA GLU A 197 16.78 7.51 -33.98
C GLU A 197 16.78 6.51 -35.16
N SER A 198 16.32 5.27 -34.95
CA SER A 198 16.08 4.30 -36.03
C SER A 198 14.98 4.78 -36.99
N GLU A 199 13.92 5.40 -36.47
CA GLU A 199 12.85 6.01 -37.27
C GLU A 199 13.37 7.17 -38.13
N ARG A 200 14.22 8.05 -37.57
CA ARG A 200 14.91 9.11 -38.33
C ARG A 200 15.84 8.55 -39.40
N GLN A 201 16.61 7.50 -39.10
CA GLN A 201 17.50 6.86 -40.06
C GLN A 201 16.71 6.17 -41.18
N ASN A 202 15.57 5.57 -40.87
CA ASN A 202 14.67 5.02 -41.90
C ASN A 202 13.98 6.12 -42.72
N ALA A 203 13.54 7.22 -42.12
CA ALA A 203 13.00 8.38 -42.84
C ALA A 203 14.05 9.04 -43.76
N SER A 204 15.31 9.09 -43.32
CA SER A 204 16.43 9.54 -44.16
C SER A 204 16.72 8.56 -45.30
N ARG A 205 16.54 7.25 -45.10
CA ARG A 205 16.70 6.23 -46.15
C ARG A 205 15.57 6.26 -47.15
N THR A 206 14.32 6.47 -46.73
CA THR A 206 13.19 6.66 -47.68
C THR A 206 13.41 7.93 -48.49
N ALA A 207 13.76 9.06 -47.87
CA ALA A 207 14.07 10.29 -48.61
C ALA A 207 15.24 10.11 -49.62
N GLN A 208 16.25 9.29 -49.30
CA GLN A 208 17.32 8.92 -50.23
C GLN A 208 16.84 8.00 -51.36
N LEU A 209 15.91 7.08 -51.09
CA LEU A 209 15.27 6.24 -52.11
C LEU A 209 14.36 7.07 -53.03
N ASP A 210 13.56 7.98 -52.48
CA ASP A 210 12.71 8.91 -53.24
C ASP A 210 13.57 9.80 -54.14
N GLN A 211 14.69 10.32 -53.63
CA GLN A 211 15.67 11.07 -54.42
C GLN A 211 16.33 10.19 -55.51
N ALA A 212 16.66 8.93 -55.21
CA ALA A 212 17.21 8.00 -56.19
C ALA A 212 16.20 7.66 -57.29
N GLN A 213 14.93 7.45 -56.94
CA GLN A 213 13.83 7.23 -57.89
C GLN A 213 13.59 8.46 -58.76
N GLY A 214 13.60 9.66 -58.19
CA GLY A 214 13.52 10.91 -58.97
C GLY A 214 14.65 11.06 -59.98
N ARG A 215 15.88 10.67 -59.61
CA ARG A 215 17.03 10.66 -60.53
C ARG A 215 16.98 9.52 -61.56
N ILE A 216 16.33 8.40 -61.25
CA ILE A 216 16.06 7.34 -62.23
C ILE A 216 15.05 7.85 -63.26
N ALA A 217 13.94 8.46 -62.84
CA ALA A 217 12.95 9.05 -63.75
C ALA A 217 13.55 10.19 -64.62
N GLU A 218 14.42 11.03 -64.05
CA GLU A 218 15.18 12.04 -64.81
C GLU A 218 16.09 11.40 -65.87
N LEU A 219 16.75 10.28 -65.54
CA LEU A 219 17.59 9.54 -66.48
C LEU A 219 16.78 8.75 -67.52
N GLU A 220 15.60 8.23 -67.17
CA GLU A 220 14.68 7.57 -68.11
C GLU A 220 14.14 8.56 -69.13
N GLN A 221 13.67 9.74 -68.69
CA GLN A 221 13.32 10.84 -69.60
C GLN A 221 14.51 11.25 -70.46
N ARG A 222 15.72 11.35 -69.88
CA ARG A 222 16.94 11.71 -70.62
C ARG A 222 17.35 10.66 -71.65
N ILE A 223 17.01 9.39 -71.44
CA ILE A 223 17.20 8.31 -72.42
C ILE A 223 16.17 8.44 -73.54
N GLU A 224 14.89 8.71 -73.24
CA GLU A 224 13.85 8.90 -74.26
C GLU A 224 14.09 10.17 -75.12
N GLU A 225 14.61 11.25 -74.52
CA GLU A 225 15.13 12.44 -75.22
C GLU A 225 16.34 12.12 -76.13
N LEU A 226 17.21 11.19 -75.73
CA LEU A 226 18.36 10.78 -76.53
C LEU A 226 17.97 9.80 -77.65
N ASP A 227 17.07 8.86 -77.40
CA ASP A 227 16.58 7.91 -78.41
C ASP A 227 15.77 8.64 -79.50
N SER A 228 14.91 9.60 -79.12
CA SER A 228 14.21 10.45 -80.09
C SER A 228 15.17 11.32 -80.91
N ALA A 229 16.20 11.92 -80.29
CA ALA A 229 17.25 12.63 -81.02
C ALA A 229 18.10 11.72 -81.93
N VAL A 230 18.28 10.44 -81.56
CA VAL A 230 18.94 9.43 -82.39
C VAL A 230 18.07 9.02 -83.58
N GLU A 231 16.76 8.89 -83.43
CA GLU A 231 15.86 8.66 -84.58
C GLU A 231 15.77 9.88 -85.50
N GLU A 232 15.72 11.10 -84.98
CA GLU A 232 15.84 12.32 -85.81
C GLU A 232 17.18 12.36 -86.58
N ALA A 233 18.29 12.01 -85.92
CA ALA A 233 19.60 11.95 -86.56
C ALA A 233 19.69 10.85 -87.64
N LYS A 234 19.05 9.69 -87.42
CA LYS A 234 18.91 8.63 -88.46
C LYS A 234 18.10 9.11 -89.65
N LEU A 235 16.95 9.75 -89.43
CA LEU A 235 16.12 10.29 -90.51
C LEU A 235 16.87 11.36 -91.32
N GLN A 236 17.62 12.25 -90.66
CA GLN A 236 18.48 13.23 -91.33
C GLN A 236 19.63 12.56 -92.11
N TYR A 237 20.23 11.50 -91.58
CA TYR A 237 21.29 10.74 -92.26
C TYR A 237 20.75 9.98 -93.49
N ASP A 238 19.59 9.34 -93.38
CA ASP A 238 18.93 8.66 -94.49
C ASP A 238 18.47 9.64 -95.58
N GLU A 239 17.99 10.83 -95.21
CA GLU A 239 17.68 11.88 -96.19
C GLU A 239 18.94 12.41 -96.89
N GLN A 240 20.04 12.62 -96.16
CA GLN A 240 21.33 13.00 -96.75
C GLN A 240 21.88 11.90 -97.67
N SER A 241 21.76 10.63 -97.27
CA SER A 241 22.14 9.45 -98.05
C SER A 241 21.32 9.33 -99.35
N ALA A 242 20.01 9.57 -99.28
CA ALA A 242 19.13 9.60 -100.44
C ALA A 242 19.47 10.77 -101.38
N ARG A 243 19.69 11.98 -100.86
CA ARG A 243 20.12 13.16 -101.63
C ARG A 243 21.46 12.90 -102.35
N LEU A 244 22.47 12.41 -101.64
CA LEU A 244 23.78 12.06 -102.21
C LEU A 244 23.67 10.94 -103.27
N THR A 245 22.77 9.98 -103.07
CA THR A 245 22.50 8.91 -104.05
C THR A 245 21.88 9.48 -105.34
N GLU A 246 20.96 10.42 -105.22
CA GLU A 246 20.34 11.11 -106.36
C GLU A 246 21.32 12.06 -107.07
N GLU A 247 22.15 12.80 -106.33
CA GLU A 247 23.24 13.60 -106.91
C GLU A 247 24.24 12.72 -107.68
N LEU A 248 24.61 11.54 -107.14
CA LEU A 248 25.42 10.56 -107.86
C LEU A 248 24.72 9.98 -109.09
N ARG A 249 23.38 9.83 -109.08
CA ARG A 249 22.58 9.40 -110.24
C ARG A 249 22.62 10.46 -111.34
N VAL A 250 22.38 11.73 -110.99
CA VAL A 250 22.43 12.88 -111.91
C VAL A 250 23.84 13.09 -112.46
N ALA A 251 24.88 12.96 -111.63
CA ALA A 251 26.28 13.04 -112.06
C ALA A 251 26.65 11.92 -113.06
N ARG A 252 26.20 10.68 -112.82
CA ARG A 252 26.39 9.56 -113.76
C ARG A 252 25.70 9.80 -115.10
N GLU A 253 24.48 10.36 -115.09
CA GLU A 253 23.82 10.77 -116.34
C GLU A 253 24.57 11.89 -117.07
N ALA A 254 25.07 12.90 -116.34
CA ALA A 254 25.85 13.99 -116.94
C ALA A 254 27.15 13.47 -117.60
N VAL A 255 27.85 12.54 -116.95
CA VAL A 255 29.02 11.85 -117.53
C VAL A 255 28.64 11.03 -118.76
N LYS A 256 27.49 10.34 -118.76
CA LYS A 256 27.01 9.60 -119.95
C LYS A 256 26.75 10.54 -121.13
N ARG A 257 26.03 11.66 -120.91
CA ARG A 257 25.77 12.67 -121.94
C ARG A 257 27.06 13.33 -122.44
N ALA A 258 28.06 13.53 -121.57
CA ALA A 258 29.37 14.03 -121.96
C ALA A 258 30.14 13.03 -122.87
N GLY A 259 30.08 11.73 -122.57
CA GLY A 259 30.65 10.68 -123.44
C GLY A 259 29.95 10.56 -124.80
N GLU A 260 28.63 10.71 -124.83
CA GLU A 260 27.83 10.78 -126.06
C GLU A 260 28.23 12.01 -126.91
N ALA A 261 28.37 13.19 -126.29
CA ALA A 261 28.83 14.41 -126.96
C ALA A 261 30.28 14.32 -127.45
N GLN A 262 31.19 13.72 -126.66
CA GLN A 262 32.57 13.47 -127.05
C GLN A 262 32.67 12.52 -128.26
N SER A 263 31.79 11.52 -128.33
CA SER A 263 31.71 10.58 -129.45
C SER A 263 31.27 11.29 -130.73
N ALA A 264 30.25 12.15 -130.65
CA ALA A 264 29.79 12.97 -131.79
C ALA A 264 30.87 13.93 -132.30
N LEU A 265 31.60 14.59 -131.39
CA LEU A 265 32.75 15.45 -131.74
C LEU A 265 33.86 14.66 -132.45
N MET A 266 34.14 13.43 -132.03
CA MET A 266 35.14 12.57 -132.66
C MET A 266 34.73 12.17 -134.09
N GLU A 267 33.44 11.93 -134.34
CA GLU A 267 32.91 11.67 -135.68
C GLU A 267 33.00 12.93 -136.59
N GLU A 268 32.76 14.12 -136.05
CA GLU A 268 32.88 15.39 -136.79
C GLU A 268 34.35 15.71 -137.15
N ILE A 269 35.31 15.37 -136.28
CA ILE A 269 36.75 15.46 -136.59
C ILE A 269 37.11 14.53 -137.75
N GLN A 270 36.70 13.26 -137.72
CA GLN A 270 36.94 12.32 -138.83
C GLN A 270 36.32 12.76 -140.17
N LYS A 271 35.23 13.54 -140.15
CA LYS A 271 34.64 14.16 -141.35
C LYS A 271 35.50 15.33 -141.86
N ARG A 272 36.07 16.15 -140.98
CA ARG A 272 37.01 17.24 -141.36
C ARG A 272 38.32 16.71 -141.92
N ASP A 273 38.89 15.64 -141.34
CA ASP A 273 40.15 15.05 -141.82
C ASP A 273 40.02 14.49 -143.25
N LYS A 274 38.87 13.87 -143.58
CA LYS A 274 38.58 13.41 -144.95
C LYS A 274 38.50 14.57 -145.95
N ALA A 275 37.81 15.65 -145.60
CA ALA A 275 37.74 16.84 -146.44
C ALA A 275 39.12 17.50 -146.65
N ALA A 276 39.97 17.56 -145.62
CA ALA A 276 41.33 18.09 -145.72
C ALA A 276 42.20 17.29 -146.71
N ALA A 277 42.09 15.95 -146.72
CA ALA A 277 42.79 15.08 -147.67
C ALA A 277 42.33 15.29 -149.13
N GLU A 278 41.06 15.63 -149.35
CA GLU A 278 40.54 15.95 -150.69
C GLU A 278 41.04 17.29 -151.22
N PHE A 279 41.09 18.33 -150.37
CA PHE A 279 41.69 19.63 -150.74
C PHE A 279 43.20 19.52 -151.05
N GLN A 280 43.95 18.68 -150.34
CA GLN A 280 45.35 18.42 -150.67
C GLN A 280 45.51 17.78 -152.06
N ARG A 281 44.64 16.82 -152.43
CA ARG A 281 44.65 16.19 -153.77
C ARG A 281 44.36 17.19 -154.90
N GLN A 282 43.40 18.10 -154.70
CA GLN A 282 43.14 19.16 -155.68
C GLN A 282 44.34 20.12 -155.84
N THR A 283 45.05 20.41 -154.75
CA THR A 283 46.22 21.31 -154.76
C THR A 283 47.39 20.75 -155.56
N GLU A 284 47.68 19.44 -155.48
CA GLU A 284 48.71 18.80 -156.29
C GLU A 284 48.35 18.74 -157.79
N LEU A 285 47.07 18.50 -158.12
CA LEU A 285 46.62 18.51 -159.51
C LEU A 285 46.89 19.87 -160.18
N PHE A 286 46.52 20.99 -159.52
CA PHE A 286 46.77 22.33 -160.07
C PHE A 286 48.28 22.66 -160.23
N LYS A 287 49.15 22.18 -159.33
CA LYS A 287 50.61 22.30 -159.55
C LYS A 287 51.06 21.58 -160.84
N SER A 288 50.54 20.38 -161.09
CA SER A 288 50.94 19.58 -162.25
C SER A 288 50.53 20.22 -163.59
N GLU A 289 49.37 20.90 -163.64
CA GLU A 289 48.94 21.66 -164.82
C GLU A 289 49.75 22.94 -165.03
N ALA A 290 50.06 23.67 -163.95
CA ALA A 290 50.90 24.87 -164.01
C ALA A 290 52.29 24.56 -164.57
N ALA A 291 52.93 23.48 -164.11
CA ALA A 291 54.23 23.03 -164.60
C ALA A 291 54.21 22.71 -166.11
N ARG A 292 53.15 22.06 -166.60
CA ARG A 292 52.98 21.75 -168.04
C ARG A 292 52.84 23.01 -168.90
N LYS A 293 52.09 24.02 -168.44
CA LYS A 293 51.93 25.28 -169.19
C LYS A 293 53.20 26.14 -169.17
N GLN A 294 53.97 26.12 -168.08
CA GLN A 294 55.26 26.81 -168.01
C GLN A 294 56.28 26.25 -169.02
N ALA A 295 56.38 24.91 -169.14
CA ALA A 295 57.29 24.27 -170.08
C ALA A 295 56.95 24.60 -171.55
N ALA A 296 55.66 24.56 -171.90
CA ALA A 296 55.19 24.90 -173.26
C ALA A 296 55.48 26.36 -173.64
N ALA A 297 55.45 27.30 -172.68
CA ALA A 297 55.83 28.69 -172.91
C ALA A 297 57.33 28.83 -173.24
N THR A 298 58.21 28.23 -172.44
CA THR A 298 59.67 28.28 -172.67
C THR A 298 60.09 27.66 -174.01
N GLU A 299 59.39 26.63 -174.48
CA GLU A 299 59.68 26.02 -175.78
C GLU A 299 59.22 26.90 -176.97
N ALA A 300 58.14 27.67 -176.81
CA ALA A 300 57.69 28.65 -177.80
C ALA A 300 58.66 29.84 -177.91
N GLU A 301 59.15 30.36 -176.77
CA GLU A 301 60.11 31.46 -176.74
C GLU A 301 61.45 31.11 -177.42
N ALA A 302 61.94 29.89 -177.19
CA ALA A 302 63.14 29.38 -177.86
C ALA A 302 63.01 29.37 -179.40
N ARG A 303 61.86 28.92 -179.91
CA ARG A 303 61.57 28.88 -181.36
C ARG A 303 61.48 30.30 -181.97
N VAL A 304 60.93 31.27 -181.23
CA VAL A 304 60.86 32.69 -181.66
C VAL A 304 62.24 33.36 -181.67
N ALA A 305 63.14 33.00 -180.75
CA ALA A 305 64.50 33.52 -180.73
C ALA A 305 65.31 33.09 -181.97
N ASP A 306 65.14 31.85 -182.42
CA ASP A 306 65.90 31.31 -183.56
C ASP A 306 65.40 31.88 -184.90
N PHE A 307 64.08 32.06 -185.08
CA PHE A 307 63.54 32.79 -186.23
C PHE A 307 64.03 34.24 -186.32
N LYS A 308 64.25 34.92 -185.17
CA LYS A 308 64.85 36.27 -185.17
C LYS A 308 66.30 36.29 -185.64
N ARG A 309 67.11 35.26 -185.36
CA ARG A 309 68.47 35.13 -185.93
C ARG A 309 68.44 34.93 -187.44
N GLN A 310 67.59 34.03 -187.92
CA GLN A 310 67.48 33.72 -189.34
C GLN A 310 66.98 34.91 -190.19
N LEU A 311 66.16 35.79 -189.63
CA LEU A 311 65.75 37.05 -190.29
C LEU A 311 66.93 38.01 -190.49
N ILE A 312 67.72 38.27 -189.44
CA ILE A 312 68.87 39.20 -189.49
C ILE A 312 69.92 38.73 -190.52
N GLU A 313 70.20 37.42 -190.60
CA GLU A 313 71.14 36.88 -191.60
C GLU A 313 70.59 36.93 -193.05
N ARG A 314 69.26 36.94 -193.22
CA ARG A 314 68.64 37.07 -194.55
C ARG A 314 68.55 38.53 -195.01
N ASP A 315 68.27 39.49 -194.15
CA ASP A 315 68.25 40.92 -194.53
C ASP A 315 69.62 41.40 -195.02
N GLY A 316 70.71 40.96 -194.36
CA GLY A 316 72.08 41.23 -194.83
C GLY A 316 72.35 40.65 -196.23
N ARG A 317 71.95 39.40 -196.49
CA ARG A 317 72.06 38.80 -197.82
C ARG A 317 71.12 39.44 -198.86
N ILE A 318 69.98 39.98 -198.47
CA ILE A 318 69.05 40.67 -199.38
C ILE A 318 69.63 41.99 -199.87
N GLN A 319 70.36 42.75 -199.04
CA GLN A 319 71.07 43.95 -199.49
C GLN A 319 72.23 43.62 -200.46
N GLU A 320 73.02 42.58 -200.19
CA GLU A 320 74.13 42.22 -201.09
C GLU A 320 73.65 41.59 -202.41
N LEU A 321 72.58 40.77 -202.37
CA LEU A 321 72.05 40.12 -203.56
C LEU A 321 71.14 41.01 -204.40
N SER A 322 70.50 42.05 -203.85
CA SER A 322 69.81 43.05 -204.68
C SER A 322 70.79 43.87 -205.53
N GLY A 323 72.02 44.11 -205.04
CA GLY A 323 73.11 44.65 -205.84
C GLY A 323 73.55 43.72 -206.99
N LYS A 324 73.43 42.40 -206.83
CA LYS A 324 73.77 41.40 -207.86
C LYS A 324 72.60 41.08 -208.81
N LEU A 325 71.37 41.27 -208.36
CA LEU A 325 70.15 41.12 -209.18
C LEU A 325 70.09 42.17 -210.31
N ALA A 326 70.68 43.34 -210.09
CA ALA A 326 70.86 44.39 -211.09
C ALA A 326 71.87 44.05 -212.21
N ALA A 327 72.68 43.00 -212.04
CA ALA A 327 73.68 42.55 -213.02
C ALA A 327 73.32 41.20 -213.70
N ALA A 328 72.28 40.51 -213.22
CA ALA A 328 71.94 39.14 -213.63
C ALA A 328 70.51 39.00 -214.20
N THR A 329 69.85 40.10 -214.58
CA THR A 329 68.48 40.14 -215.13
C THR A 329 68.37 39.56 -216.56
N THR A 330 69.26 38.66 -216.96
CA THR A 330 69.50 38.32 -218.39
C THR A 330 69.93 36.86 -218.65
N LYS A 331 69.35 35.86 -217.95
CA LYS A 331 69.20 34.45 -218.44
C LYS A 331 68.41 33.51 -217.48
N PHE A 332 67.32 32.90 -218.00
CA PHE A 332 66.59 31.66 -217.59
C PHE A 332 65.99 31.53 -216.15
N ARG A 333 64.75 31.04 -215.87
CA ARG A 333 63.57 30.48 -216.61
C ARG A 333 63.48 28.94 -216.88
N GLU A 334 63.12 28.07 -215.89
CA GLU A 334 62.44 26.69 -215.97
C GLU A 334 62.32 25.83 -214.60
N VAL A 335 61.23 25.00 -214.30
CA VAL A 335 61.00 23.82 -213.28
C VAL A 335 60.18 23.90 -211.88
N SER A 336 59.53 22.79 -211.30
CA SER A 336 58.49 22.71 -210.13
C SER A 336 58.18 21.34 -209.29
N GLN A 337 57.36 21.31 -208.14
CA GLN A 337 56.33 20.29 -207.53
C GLN A 337 56.46 19.18 -206.28
N THR A 338 55.46 18.93 -205.26
CA THR A 338 54.85 17.66 -204.42
C THR A 338 54.78 17.22 -202.78
N LEU A 339 53.70 16.47 -202.18
CA LEU A 339 53.43 15.34 -201.02
C LEU A 339 52.76 15.31 -199.46
N GLN A 340 52.42 14.14 -198.68
CA GLN A 340 51.46 13.78 -197.42
C GLN A 340 51.67 12.45 -196.40
N GLU A 341 51.01 11.78 -195.29
CA GLU A 341 49.89 11.77 -194.13
C GLU A 341 49.60 10.45 -193.09
N GLN A 342 48.79 10.38 -191.88
CA GLN A 342 47.90 9.24 -191.10
C GLN A 342 47.86 8.67 -189.48
N ALA A 343 46.97 7.69 -188.89
CA ALA A 343 46.52 7.28 -187.37
C ALA A 343 46.10 5.72 -186.83
N SER A 344 45.49 5.03 -185.70
CA SER A 344 44.69 4.97 -184.28
C SER A 344 44.63 3.52 -183.39
N LEU A 345 43.94 2.83 -182.30
CA LEU A 345 42.80 2.63 -181.13
C LEU A 345 42.97 1.39 -179.98
N ALA A 346 42.26 0.66 -178.94
CA ALA A 346 40.98 0.31 -177.99
C ALA A 346 41.20 -0.76 -176.67
N GLU A 347 40.46 -1.52 -175.65
CA GLU A 347 39.13 -1.98 -174.82
C GLU A 347 39.29 -2.91 -173.41
N GLN A 348 38.55 -3.72 -172.43
CA GLN A 348 37.21 -4.39 -171.78
C GLN A 348 37.31 -5.18 -170.25
N ALA A 349 36.57 -6.00 -169.29
CA ALA A 349 35.25 -6.70 -168.63
C ALA A 349 35.40 -7.57 -167.16
N HIS A 350 34.64 -8.40 -166.22
CA HIS A 350 33.28 -8.93 -165.48
C HIS A 350 33.42 -9.93 -164.10
N SER A 351 32.66 -10.72 -163.14
CA SER A 351 31.32 -11.40 -162.50
C SER A 351 31.32 -11.99 -160.90
N LEU A 352 30.57 -12.85 -159.98
CA LEU A 352 29.31 -13.80 -159.58
C LEU A 352 28.96 -14.34 -157.98
N GLN A 353 28.04 -15.35 -157.49
CA GLN A 353 27.41 -15.69 -156.02
C GLN A 353 26.62 -17.10 -155.44
N GLU A 354 26.38 -17.51 -154.07
CA GLU A 354 25.19 -18.25 -153.19
C GLU A 354 25.07 -19.70 -152.29
N GLU A 355 24.34 -19.96 -151.06
CA GLU A 355 23.69 -21.28 -150.33
C GLU A 355 22.81 -21.31 -148.91
N LEU A 356 22.34 -22.48 -148.28
CA LEU A 356 21.12 -22.83 -147.34
C LEU A 356 21.28 -23.40 -145.82
N ARG A 357 20.34 -24.19 -145.15
CA ARG A 357 19.12 -23.83 -144.30
C ARG A 357 18.49 -24.96 -143.37
N HIS A 358 19.24 -25.76 -142.60
CA HIS A 358 18.86 -27.19 -142.33
C HIS A 358 17.82 -27.65 -141.23
N ARG A 359 17.99 -27.48 -139.89
CA ARG A 359 17.38 -28.42 -138.85
C ARG A 359 16.62 -27.78 -137.64
N ASP A 360 15.97 -28.61 -136.78
CA ASP A 360 14.55 -29.05 -136.86
C ASP A 360 14.08 -30.06 -135.74
N ARG A 361 12.76 -30.08 -135.44
CA ARG A 361 11.86 -31.17 -134.94
C ARG A 361 11.74 -31.72 -133.49
N GLU A 362 12.76 -32.29 -132.85
CA GLU A 362 12.59 -33.62 -132.16
C GLU A 362 11.63 -33.83 -130.93
N ILE A 363 11.88 -33.30 -129.72
CA ILE A 363 11.59 -33.99 -128.42
C ILE A 363 10.10 -34.01 -127.99
N ALA A 364 9.28 -34.86 -128.62
CA ALA A 364 7.82 -34.86 -128.47
C ALA A 364 7.19 -35.94 -127.54
N ARG A 365 7.98 -36.70 -126.77
CA ARG A 365 7.59 -38.09 -126.39
C ARG A 365 7.22 -38.43 -124.93
N LEU A 366 7.36 -37.54 -123.95
CA LEU A 366 7.13 -37.88 -122.53
C LEU A 366 5.82 -37.31 -121.93
N LYS A 367 4.72 -37.47 -122.67
CA LYS A 367 3.35 -37.38 -122.11
C LYS A 367 2.96 -38.69 -121.40
N ALA A 368 1.89 -38.60 -120.60
CA ALA A 368 0.97 -39.70 -120.28
C ALA A 368 1.45 -40.83 -119.32
N ALA A 369 1.96 -40.47 -118.13
CA ALA A 369 2.08 -41.39 -117.00
C ALA A 369 1.64 -40.73 -115.67
N ALA A 370 1.10 -41.56 -114.76
CA ALA A 370 0.77 -41.27 -113.35
C ALA A 370 -0.30 -40.18 -113.05
N SER A 371 -1.58 -40.59 -113.01
CA SER A 371 -2.65 -39.83 -112.32
C SER A 371 -3.81 -40.76 -111.88
N GLN A 372 -3.71 -41.40 -110.71
CA GLN A 372 -4.78 -42.22 -110.08
C GLN A 372 -4.46 -42.58 -108.61
N SER A 373 -5.50 -43.02 -107.86
CA SER A 373 -5.50 -43.39 -106.42
C SER A 373 -5.42 -42.22 -105.42
N GLY A 374 -6.07 -42.23 -104.26
CA GLY A 374 -7.13 -43.15 -103.76
C GLY A 374 -7.10 -43.36 -102.24
N ASP A 375 -8.30 -43.45 -101.63
CA ASP A 375 -8.61 -44.08 -100.33
C ASP A 375 -7.95 -43.50 -99.03
N ALA A 376 -8.36 -43.88 -97.80
CA ALA A 376 -9.71 -44.10 -97.24
C ALA A 376 -9.63 -44.12 -95.68
N GLU A 377 -10.78 -44.35 -95.06
CA GLU A 377 -11.07 -44.50 -93.62
C GLU A 377 -10.03 -45.31 -92.79
N ALA A 378 -9.53 -44.73 -91.69
CA ALA A 378 -8.66 -45.44 -90.74
C ALA A 378 -8.78 -45.03 -89.26
N HIS A 379 -9.00 -43.74 -88.93
CA HIS A 379 -8.92 -43.22 -87.55
C HIS A 379 -10.20 -42.55 -87.04
N ARG A 380 -11.36 -43.17 -87.33
CA ARG A 380 -12.68 -42.69 -86.86
C ARG A 380 -13.24 -43.47 -85.66
N ALA A 381 -12.41 -44.26 -85.00
CA ALA A 381 -12.78 -45.10 -83.84
C ALA A 381 -12.06 -44.70 -82.54
N ASP A 382 -10.81 -44.23 -82.62
CA ASP A 382 -9.94 -44.07 -81.44
C ASP A 382 -10.17 -42.77 -80.64
N ILE A 383 -10.87 -41.78 -81.23
CA ILE A 383 -11.01 -40.43 -80.64
C ILE A 383 -12.19 -40.34 -79.67
N GLU A 384 -13.34 -40.94 -79.99
CA GLU A 384 -14.53 -40.93 -79.11
C GLU A 384 -14.34 -41.77 -77.84
N ALA A 385 -13.38 -42.71 -77.85
CA ALA A 385 -13.05 -43.58 -76.71
C ALA A 385 -12.28 -42.85 -75.58
N LEU A 386 -11.57 -41.76 -75.89
CA LEU A 386 -10.67 -41.09 -74.93
C LEU A 386 -11.35 -40.00 -74.10
N GLU A 387 -12.40 -39.35 -74.61
CA GLU A 387 -13.10 -38.29 -73.87
C GLU A 387 -13.97 -38.84 -72.71
N GLN A 388 -14.48 -40.07 -72.83
CA GLN A 388 -15.32 -40.69 -71.79
C GLN A 388 -14.53 -41.04 -70.50
N GLN A 389 -13.25 -41.41 -70.62
CA GLN A 389 -12.43 -41.75 -69.43
C GLN A 389 -12.11 -40.54 -68.54
N LEU A 390 -12.04 -39.33 -69.10
CA LEU A 390 -11.72 -38.11 -68.35
C LEU A 390 -12.89 -37.57 -67.50
N GLN A 391 -14.13 -38.02 -67.77
CA GLN A 391 -15.29 -37.69 -66.92
C GLN A 391 -15.43 -38.66 -65.73
N GLN A 392 -15.27 -39.97 -65.94
CA GLN A 392 -15.40 -40.97 -64.86
C GLN A 392 -14.43 -40.73 -63.68
N MET A 393 -13.17 -40.37 -63.97
CA MET A 393 -12.15 -40.10 -62.95
C MET A 393 -12.43 -38.88 -62.05
N ARG A 394 -13.41 -38.03 -62.39
CA ARG A 394 -13.80 -36.87 -61.56
C ARG A 394 -14.98 -37.15 -60.64
N GLN A 395 -15.73 -38.24 -60.86
CA GLN A 395 -16.95 -38.53 -60.11
C GLN A 395 -16.68 -39.36 -58.83
N GLN A 396 -15.60 -40.15 -58.81
CA GLN A 396 -15.28 -41.12 -57.74
C GLN A 396 -14.48 -40.56 -56.55
N LEU A 397 -14.41 -39.23 -56.36
CA LEU A 397 -13.63 -38.61 -55.27
C LEU A 397 -14.42 -37.62 -54.40
N GLU A 398 -15.67 -37.29 -54.74
CA GLU A 398 -16.60 -36.63 -53.79
C GLU A 398 -17.31 -37.64 -52.89
N GLU A 399 -17.63 -38.83 -53.39
CA GLU A 399 -18.31 -39.93 -52.66
C GLU A 399 -17.58 -40.34 -51.36
N ALA A 400 -16.28 -40.07 -51.26
CA ALA A 400 -15.46 -40.37 -50.08
C ALA A 400 -15.64 -39.39 -48.89
N ARG A 401 -16.46 -38.33 -49.00
CA ARG A 401 -16.58 -37.29 -47.95
C ARG A 401 -17.99 -36.97 -47.45
N GLU A 402 -19.05 -37.48 -48.08
CA GLU A 402 -20.42 -37.32 -47.56
C GLU A 402 -20.72 -38.26 -46.37
N ALA A 403 -20.00 -39.39 -46.28
CA ALA A 403 -20.15 -40.44 -45.27
C ALA A 403 -19.85 -40.06 -43.80
N ASN A 404 -19.84 -38.76 -43.45
CA ASN A 404 -19.63 -38.28 -42.07
C ASN A 404 -20.53 -37.08 -41.67
N ARG A 405 -21.65 -36.86 -42.38
CA ARG A 405 -22.66 -35.85 -41.99
C ARG A 405 -24.08 -36.40 -41.78
N GLU A 406 -24.37 -37.63 -42.18
CA GLU A 406 -25.73 -38.21 -42.16
C GLU A 406 -25.90 -39.37 -41.16
N LEU A 407 -25.39 -39.24 -39.92
CA LEU A 407 -25.50 -40.32 -38.93
C LEU A 407 -25.78 -39.87 -37.47
N LYS A 408 -26.40 -38.70 -37.27
CA LYS A 408 -26.77 -38.25 -35.90
C LYS A 408 -27.96 -37.31 -35.75
N SER A 409 -28.82 -37.16 -36.76
CA SER A 409 -30.03 -36.35 -36.66
C SER A 409 -31.23 -36.97 -37.38
N ARG A 410 -32.28 -37.34 -36.61
CA ARG A 410 -33.56 -37.95 -37.06
C ARG A 410 -33.40 -39.41 -37.54
N ALA A 411 -34.29 -40.36 -37.26
CA ALA A 411 -35.48 -40.43 -36.36
C ALA A 411 -35.61 -41.91 -35.86
N ALA A 412 -36.67 -42.45 -35.23
CA ALA A 412 -38.01 -41.95 -34.86
C ALA A 412 -38.67 -42.85 -33.79
N HIS A 413 -39.54 -42.28 -32.94
CA HIS A 413 -40.67 -42.90 -32.21
C HIS A 413 -40.46 -44.07 -31.20
N ALA A 414 -41.42 -44.21 -30.27
CA ALA A 414 -41.53 -45.27 -29.24
C ALA A 414 -42.75 -46.17 -29.50
N PRO A 415 -42.95 -47.29 -28.75
CA PRO A 415 -44.02 -47.27 -27.73
C PRO A 415 -43.91 -48.27 -26.54
N ALA A 416 -44.74 -48.05 -25.49
CA ALA A 416 -45.46 -49.03 -24.62
C ALA A 416 -44.72 -50.21 -23.88
N GLN A 417 -45.34 -51.00 -22.99
CA GLN A 417 -46.22 -50.78 -21.80
C GLN A 417 -46.43 -52.15 -21.06
N SER A 418 -46.65 -52.16 -19.72
CA SER A 418 -47.00 -53.34 -18.85
C SER A 418 -45.97 -54.50 -18.74
N GLY A 419 -46.06 -55.49 -17.82
CA GLY A 419 -46.82 -55.62 -16.56
C GLY A 419 -47.08 -57.07 -16.08
N GLY A 420 -46.49 -57.50 -14.93
CA GLY A 420 -46.68 -58.84 -14.30
C GLY A 420 -45.84 -59.97 -14.93
N GLY A 421 -45.61 -61.16 -14.31
CA GLY A 421 -45.94 -61.67 -12.96
C GLY A 421 -46.26 -63.19 -12.98
N ILE A 422 -45.96 -63.96 -11.88
CA ILE A 422 -46.23 -65.43 -11.71
C ILE A 422 -45.23 -66.30 -12.56
N PRO A 423 -44.91 -67.61 -12.33
CA PRO A 423 -45.34 -68.65 -11.34
C PRO A 423 -44.20 -69.15 -10.39
N GLU A 424 -44.23 -70.28 -9.66
CA GLU A 424 -45.25 -71.07 -8.89
C GLU A 424 -44.72 -72.52 -8.73
N GLU A 425 -44.89 -73.19 -7.55
CA GLU A 425 -45.28 -74.63 -7.44
C GLU A 425 -45.38 -75.15 -5.98
N ILE A 426 -45.99 -76.34 -5.82
CA ILE A 426 -46.21 -77.17 -4.60
C ILE A 426 -47.26 -76.58 -3.60
N GLY A 427 -48.35 -77.28 -3.24
CA GLY A 427 -48.79 -78.62 -3.67
C GLY A 427 -49.86 -79.25 -2.76
N GLU A 428 -51.14 -78.90 -2.99
CA GLU A 428 -52.43 -79.57 -2.62
C GLU A 428 -52.72 -80.16 -1.22
N ALA A 429 -51.77 -80.62 -0.41
CA ALA A 429 -52.02 -81.45 0.79
C ALA A 429 -52.80 -80.77 1.94
N VAL A 430 -53.08 -79.47 1.86
CA VAL A 430 -53.53 -78.65 2.99
C VAL A 430 -55.07 -78.57 3.13
N MET A 431 -55.81 -78.65 2.02
CA MET A 431 -57.19 -78.13 1.95
C MET A 431 -58.26 -78.96 2.69
N THR A 432 -58.02 -80.25 2.94
CA THR A 432 -58.99 -81.13 3.63
C THR A 432 -58.96 -81.00 5.15
N ARG A 433 -57.81 -80.67 5.75
CA ARG A 433 -57.65 -80.49 7.22
C ARG A 433 -58.44 -79.29 7.76
N TRP A 434 -58.60 -78.25 6.96
CA TRP A 434 -59.17 -76.96 7.38
C TRP A 434 -60.65 -76.99 7.75
N ARG A 435 -61.45 -77.94 7.21
CA ARG A 435 -62.90 -77.96 7.45
C ARG A 435 -63.29 -78.48 8.85
N ARG A 436 -62.53 -79.42 9.44
CA ARG A 436 -62.83 -79.95 10.79
C ARG A 436 -62.42 -79.01 11.92
N LEU A 437 -61.26 -78.36 11.79
CA LEU A 437 -60.74 -77.41 12.81
C LEU A 437 -61.65 -76.19 13.03
N ARG A 438 -62.47 -75.82 12.05
CA ARG A 438 -63.33 -74.63 12.14
C ARG A 438 -64.46 -74.80 13.16
N LEU A 439 -65.02 -76.01 13.31
CA LEU A 439 -66.21 -76.25 14.14
C LEU A 439 -65.91 -76.24 15.65
N MET A 440 -64.81 -76.86 16.09
CA MET A 440 -64.38 -76.81 17.51
C MET A 440 -63.94 -75.41 17.96
N ARG A 441 -63.43 -74.59 17.04
CA ARG A 441 -62.95 -73.24 17.34
C ARG A 441 -64.09 -72.32 17.80
N ASP A 442 -65.29 -72.49 17.26
CA ASP A 442 -66.36 -71.52 17.47
C ASP A 442 -67.08 -71.73 18.82
N LEU A 443 -67.12 -72.96 19.36
CA LEU A 443 -67.53 -73.24 20.76
C LEU A 443 -66.56 -72.66 21.81
N LEU A 444 -65.28 -72.48 21.48
CA LEU A 444 -64.29 -71.85 22.38
C LEU A 444 -64.41 -70.32 22.44
N LYS A 445 -65.09 -69.68 21.48
CA LYS A 445 -65.30 -68.22 21.48
C LYS A 445 -66.32 -67.79 22.54
N GLU A 446 -67.44 -68.50 22.62
CA GLU A 446 -68.58 -68.10 23.46
C GLU A 446 -68.24 -68.10 24.97
N GLN A 447 -67.28 -68.95 25.38
CA GLN A 447 -66.69 -68.94 26.73
C GLN A 447 -65.66 -67.80 26.91
N GLY A 448 -64.94 -67.43 25.85
CA GLY A 448 -63.95 -66.34 25.87
C GLY A 448 -64.57 -64.94 25.92
N GLU A 449 -65.73 -64.74 25.31
CA GLU A 449 -66.41 -63.43 25.28
C GLU A 449 -66.91 -63.01 26.68
N LYS A 450 -67.46 -63.94 27.47
CA LYS A 450 -67.92 -63.67 28.85
C LYS A 450 -66.78 -63.34 29.81
N LEU A 451 -65.58 -63.90 29.59
CA LEU A 451 -64.35 -63.50 30.31
C LEU A 451 -63.82 -62.12 29.87
N ARG A 452 -64.19 -61.66 28.66
CA ARG A 452 -63.70 -60.42 28.09
C ARG A 452 -64.43 -59.19 28.62
N GLU A 453 -65.76 -59.23 28.69
CA GLU A 453 -66.57 -58.12 29.24
C GLU A 453 -66.17 -57.78 30.69
N ALA A 454 -66.00 -58.81 31.53
CA ALA A 454 -65.53 -58.65 32.90
C ALA A 454 -64.14 -58.00 33.00
N GLY A 455 -63.23 -58.33 32.06
CA GLY A 455 -61.90 -57.71 31.98
C GLY A 455 -61.92 -56.26 31.49
N GLU A 456 -62.83 -55.91 30.58
CA GLU A 456 -62.95 -54.56 30.03
C GLU A 456 -63.55 -53.57 31.04
N ALA A 457 -64.49 -54.01 31.90
CA ALA A 457 -65.03 -53.20 33.00
C ALA A 457 -63.95 -52.80 34.05
N VAL A 458 -63.00 -53.69 34.35
CA VAL A 458 -61.88 -53.39 35.27
C VAL A 458 -60.87 -52.43 34.62
N ARG A 459 -60.53 -52.64 33.34
CA ARG A 459 -59.63 -51.76 32.58
C ARG A 459 -60.16 -50.32 32.50
N ALA A 460 -61.47 -50.14 32.31
CA ALA A 460 -62.10 -48.82 32.26
C ALA A 460 -61.86 -47.98 33.54
N ARG A 461 -61.86 -48.62 34.72
CA ARG A 461 -61.57 -47.93 36.00
C ARG A 461 -60.08 -47.60 36.18
N PHE A 462 -59.19 -48.46 35.72
CA PHE A 462 -57.75 -48.16 35.71
C PHE A 462 -57.41 -46.99 34.78
N ALA A 463 -57.99 -46.95 33.57
CA ALA A 463 -57.78 -45.86 32.62
C ALA A 463 -58.23 -44.49 33.16
N GLN A 464 -59.31 -44.43 33.96
CA GLN A 464 -59.74 -43.20 34.63
C GLN A 464 -58.76 -42.73 35.73
N ALA A 465 -58.15 -43.67 36.47
CA ALA A 465 -57.13 -43.35 37.46
C ALA A 465 -55.85 -42.82 36.78
N GLU A 466 -55.41 -43.44 35.67
CA GLU A 466 -54.28 -42.99 34.86
C GLU A 466 -54.52 -41.59 34.27
N GLN A 467 -55.72 -41.28 33.76
CA GLN A 467 -56.05 -39.95 33.26
C GLN A 467 -55.90 -38.86 34.33
N ILE A 468 -56.33 -39.12 35.57
CA ILE A 468 -56.22 -38.15 36.67
C ILE A 468 -54.76 -37.94 37.10
N LEU A 469 -53.94 -38.98 37.06
CA LEU A 469 -52.49 -38.87 37.30
C LEU A 469 -51.79 -38.09 36.18
N ALA A 470 -52.09 -38.41 34.91
CA ALA A 470 -51.55 -37.71 33.75
C ALA A 470 -51.90 -36.21 33.75
N GLN A 471 -53.13 -35.84 34.11
CA GLN A 471 -53.52 -34.42 34.26
C GLN A 471 -52.74 -33.70 35.37
N ARG A 472 -52.47 -34.36 36.50
CA ARG A 472 -51.64 -33.80 37.57
C ARG A 472 -50.19 -33.64 37.14
N GLU A 473 -49.64 -34.62 36.42
CA GLU A 473 -48.29 -34.54 35.89
C GLU A 473 -48.16 -33.42 34.86
N GLN A 474 -49.11 -33.28 33.92
CA GLN A 474 -49.18 -32.18 32.96
C GLN A 474 -49.22 -30.80 33.64
N LEU A 475 -49.95 -30.64 34.76
CA LEU A 475 -49.97 -29.38 35.52
C LEU A 475 -48.64 -29.09 36.23
N VAL A 476 -47.93 -30.11 36.71
CA VAL A 476 -46.57 -29.97 37.28
C VAL A 476 -45.57 -29.62 36.19
N GLN A 477 -45.60 -30.32 35.05
CA GLN A 477 -44.77 -30.03 33.88
C GLN A 477 -45.04 -28.62 33.33
N ALA A 478 -46.30 -28.17 33.28
CA ALA A 478 -46.65 -26.80 32.87
C ALA A 478 -46.10 -25.74 33.83
N ARG A 479 -46.21 -25.94 35.16
CA ARG A 479 -45.58 -25.05 36.14
C ARG A 479 -44.06 -25.02 36.02
N ALA A 480 -43.42 -26.18 35.83
CA ALA A 480 -41.96 -26.25 35.61
C ALA A 480 -41.55 -25.56 34.30
N ALA A 481 -42.32 -25.70 33.23
CA ALA A 481 -42.10 -25.01 31.97
C ALA A 481 -42.19 -23.48 32.14
N ILE A 482 -43.23 -22.97 32.80
CA ILE A 482 -43.41 -21.53 33.08
C ILE A 482 -42.27 -20.99 33.95
N ALA A 483 -41.90 -21.69 35.03
CA ALA A 483 -40.75 -21.29 35.85
C ALA A 483 -39.44 -21.24 35.04
N SER A 484 -39.21 -22.22 34.15
CA SER A 484 -38.04 -22.23 33.27
C SER A 484 -38.06 -21.12 32.21
N GLN A 485 -39.25 -20.69 31.76
CA GLN A 485 -39.44 -19.55 30.84
C GLN A 485 -39.10 -18.24 31.56
N GLN A 486 -39.60 -18.05 32.79
CA GLN A 486 -39.32 -16.86 33.60
C GLN A 486 -37.84 -16.74 33.96
N ASP A 487 -37.19 -17.82 34.39
CA ASP A 487 -35.74 -17.87 34.65
C ASP A 487 -34.90 -17.56 33.39
N LYS A 488 -35.30 -18.10 32.23
CA LYS A 488 -34.67 -17.75 30.93
C LYS A 488 -34.86 -16.28 30.59
N LEU A 489 -36.05 -15.71 30.78
CA LEU A 489 -36.32 -14.29 30.52
C LEU A 489 -35.51 -13.37 31.44
N GLN A 490 -35.42 -13.67 32.74
CA GLN A 490 -34.58 -12.92 33.68
C GLN A 490 -33.09 -13.00 33.29
N LYS A 491 -32.59 -14.19 32.94
CA LYS A 491 -31.19 -14.39 32.47
C LYS A 491 -30.91 -13.69 31.14
N LEU A 492 -31.88 -13.62 30.24
CA LEU A 492 -31.78 -12.86 28.98
C LEU A 492 -31.83 -11.34 29.22
N GLN A 493 -32.69 -10.85 30.12
CA GLN A 493 -32.77 -9.44 30.51
C GLN A 493 -31.47 -8.99 31.19
N ALA A 494 -30.92 -9.79 32.11
CA ALA A 494 -29.62 -9.52 32.74
C ALA A 494 -28.48 -9.44 31.72
N ARG A 495 -28.41 -10.40 30.78
CA ARG A 495 -27.42 -10.37 29.68
C ARG A 495 -27.62 -9.17 28.75
N ALA A 496 -28.85 -8.79 28.44
CA ALA A 496 -29.18 -7.61 27.64
C ALA A 496 -28.83 -6.29 28.36
N ALA A 497 -28.98 -6.23 29.68
CA ALA A 497 -28.56 -5.09 30.50
C ALA A 497 -27.03 -4.93 30.48
N VAL A 498 -26.27 -6.02 30.68
CA VAL A 498 -24.80 -6.02 30.56
C VAL A 498 -24.35 -5.60 29.15
N GLY A 499 -24.98 -6.12 28.09
CA GLY A 499 -24.70 -5.71 26.71
C GLY A 499 -24.93 -4.22 26.46
N LYS A 500 -26.06 -3.67 26.93
CA LYS A 500 -26.38 -2.24 26.83
C LYS A 500 -25.40 -1.37 27.62
N ALA A 501 -24.99 -1.81 28.82
CA ALA A 501 -23.99 -1.10 29.63
C ALA A 501 -22.61 -1.09 28.96
N GLY A 502 -22.17 -2.22 28.39
CA GLY A 502 -20.91 -2.31 27.63
C GLY A 502 -20.90 -1.40 26.40
N VAL A 503 -21.97 -1.38 25.63
CA VAL A 503 -22.13 -0.47 24.47
C VAL A 503 -22.12 1.00 24.89
N ALA A 504 -22.80 1.36 25.99
CA ALA A 504 -22.77 2.72 26.52
C ALA A 504 -21.36 3.15 26.99
N MET A 505 -20.62 2.24 27.65
CA MET A 505 -19.23 2.48 28.04
C MET A 505 -18.31 2.63 26.81
N PHE A 506 -18.51 1.84 25.75
CA PHE A 506 -17.74 1.95 24.52
C PHE A 506 -17.98 3.30 23.81
N TYR A 507 -19.24 3.76 23.72
CA TYR A 507 -19.53 5.10 23.21
C TYR A 507 -18.96 6.22 24.08
N PHE A 508 -18.93 6.06 25.40
CA PHE A 508 -18.30 7.03 26.30
C PHE A 508 -16.77 7.11 26.08
N VAL A 509 -16.09 5.97 25.99
CA VAL A 509 -14.64 5.92 25.66
C VAL A 509 -14.37 6.49 24.27
N GLY A 510 -15.22 6.20 23.27
CA GLY A 510 -15.13 6.79 21.93
C GLY A 510 -15.29 8.31 21.94
N ALA A 511 -16.24 8.83 22.72
CA ALA A 511 -16.43 10.27 22.88
C ALA A 511 -15.24 10.96 23.59
N LEU A 512 -14.64 10.30 24.59
CA LEU A 512 -13.40 10.78 25.24
C LEU A 512 -12.22 10.79 24.26
N ALA A 513 -12.05 9.75 23.44
CA ALA A 513 -11.02 9.70 22.41
C ALA A 513 -11.22 10.81 21.35
N GLY A 514 -12.47 11.05 20.93
CA GLY A 514 -12.83 12.15 20.03
C GLY A 514 -12.52 13.52 20.64
N LEU A 515 -12.84 13.75 21.92
CA LEU A 515 -12.49 14.98 22.64
C LEU A 515 -10.97 15.16 22.78
N ALA A 516 -10.22 14.10 23.03
CA ALA A 516 -8.75 14.15 23.07
C ALA A 516 -8.15 14.52 21.71
N GLY A 517 -8.65 13.92 20.61
CA GLY A 517 -8.24 14.26 19.25
C GLY A 517 -8.56 15.71 18.87
N LEU A 518 -9.79 16.16 19.14
CA LEU A 518 -10.23 17.53 18.83
C LEU A 518 -9.50 18.59 19.66
N SER A 519 -9.32 18.37 20.97
CA SER A 519 -8.56 19.30 21.83
C SER A 519 -7.08 19.37 21.42
N TRP A 520 -6.47 18.26 21.01
CA TRP A 520 -5.11 18.25 20.46
C TRP A 520 -5.00 19.00 19.13
N ALA A 521 -6.00 18.86 18.24
CA ALA A 521 -6.07 19.58 16.97
C ALA A 521 -6.20 21.10 17.19
N ILE A 522 -7.25 21.54 17.90
CA ILE A 522 -7.55 22.96 18.19
C ILE A 522 -6.37 23.63 18.89
N SER A 523 -5.75 22.97 19.87
CA SER A 523 -4.57 23.50 20.58
C SER A 523 -3.38 23.78 19.65
N GLY A 524 -3.24 23.05 18.55
CA GLY A 524 -2.19 23.26 17.55
C GLY A 524 -2.42 24.46 16.63
N GLU A 525 -3.65 24.94 16.52
CA GLU A 525 -4.02 26.15 15.77
C GLU A 525 -4.02 27.39 16.69
N VAL A 526 -4.51 27.23 17.93
CA VAL A 526 -4.55 28.30 18.94
C VAL A 526 -3.18 28.64 19.52
N THR A 527 -2.22 27.69 19.56
CA THR A 527 -0.85 27.97 20.00
C THR A 527 0.22 27.60 18.96
N PRO A 528 0.71 28.58 18.17
CA PRO A 528 1.82 28.39 17.25
C PRO A 528 3.09 27.93 18.00
N SER A 529 3.60 26.75 17.65
CA SER A 529 4.78 26.18 18.28
C SER A 529 6.03 27.04 18.04
N THR A 530 6.77 27.31 19.12
CA THR A 530 8.04 28.06 19.06
C THR A 530 9.21 27.10 18.84
N TYR A 531 10.09 27.41 17.89
CA TYR A 531 11.30 26.65 17.57
C TYR A 531 12.54 27.54 17.73
N ALA A 532 13.66 26.96 18.12
CA ALA A 532 14.98 27.52 17.83
C ALA A 532 15.39 27.09 16.43
N ALA A 533 15.80 28.05 15.60
CA ALA A 533 16.77 27.80 14.53
C ALA A 533 18.15 28.18 15.05
N ARG A 534 19.18 27.39 14.74
CA ARG A 534 20.59 27.66 15.04
C ARG A 534 21.40 27.67 13.75
N ALA A 535 22.40 28.52 13.70
CA ALA A 535 23.43 28.57 12.67
C ALA A 535 24.79 28.79 13.34
N VAL A 536 25.88 28.38 12.67
CA VAL A 536 27.25 28.61 13.16
C VAL A 536 28.05 29.31 12.08
N ILE A 537 28.65 30.44 12.44
CA ILE A 537 29.58 31.19 11.58
C ILE A 537 30.98 31.19 12.20
N ASN A 538 32.00 31.00 11.37
CA ASN A 538 33.40 30.97 11.77
C ASN A 538 34.21 32.03 11.01
N ALA A 539 35.36 32.40 11.57
CA ALA A 539 36.34 33.24 10.90
C ALA A 539 36.98 32.50 9.71
N ASP A 540 36.96 33.12 8.52
CA ASP A 540 37.67 32.60 7.34
C ASP A 540 39.16 32.99 7.40
N THR A 541 39.97 32.07 7.94
CA THR A 541 41.43 32.17 8.05
C THR A 541 42.15 31.89 6.73
N ARG A 542 41.51 31.16 5.80
CA ARG A 542 42.09 30.60 4.56
C ARG A 542 43.33 29.72 4.79
N GLY A 543 43.39 29.01 5.90
CA GLY A 543 44.53 28.15 6.27
C GLY A 543 45.78 28.92 6.70
N ARG A 544 45.69 30.23 6.91
CA ARG A 544 46.74 31.01 7.59
C ARG A 544 46.67 30.76 9.09
N GLN A 545 47.83 30.76 9.75
CA GLN A 545 47.87 30.85 11.20
C GLN A 545 47.34 32.23 11.63
N THR A 546 46.46 32.24 12.62
CA THR A 546 45.83 33.43 13.22
C THR A 546 46.04 33.38 14.72
N SER A 547 46.33 34.51 15.36
CA SER A 547 46.44 34.58 16.82
C SER A 547 45.07 34.62 17.48
N ASP A 548 44.99 34.17 18.74
CA ASP A 548 43.75 34.21 19.53
C ASP A 548 43.22 35.65 19.67
N ASP A 549 44.12 36.64 19.74
CA ASP A 549 43.76 38.07 19.72
C ASP A 549 42.99 38.47 18.45
N GLN A 550 43.42 38.01 17.27
CA GLN A 550 42.72 38.29 16.00
C GLN A 550 41.34 37.62 15.95
N LEU A 551 41.21 36.42 16.51
CA LEU A 551 39.94 35.70 16.62
C LEU A 551 38.99 36.39 17.62
N ALA A 552 39.53 36.98 18.68
CA ALA A 552 38.78 37.78 19.65
C ALA A 552 38.39 39.17 19.11
N GLU A 553 39.23 39.82 18.31
CA GLU A 553 38.87 41.06 17.60
C GLU A 553 37.79 40.82 16.54
N TRP A 554 37.92 39.76 15.74
CA TRP A 554 36.87 39.31 14.81
C TRP A 554 35.54 39.07 15.54
N GLN A 555 35.56 38.37 16.67
CA GLN A 555 34.36 38.08 17.46
C GLN A 555 33.68 39.36 17.95
N LYS A 556 34.44 40.27 18.59
CA LYS A 556 33.94 41.58 19.05
C LYS A 556 33.35 42.41 17.91
N TYR A 557 33.99 42.38 16.73
CA TYR A 557 33.45 43.04 15.55
C TYR A 557 32.10 42.45 15.14
N MET A 558 31.99 41.12 15.03
CA MET A 558 30.74 40.45 14.64
C MET A 558 29.60 40.67 15.65
N GLU A 559 29.91 40.70 16.95
CA GLU A 559 28.98 41.09 18.02
C GLU A 559 28.53 42.56 17.91
N SER A 560 29.43 43.47 17.53
CA SER A 560 29.10 44.89 17.33
C SER A 560 28.29 45.17 16.05
N GLU A 561 28.58 44.46 14.94
CA GLU A 561 27.85 44.59 13.67
C GLU A 561 26.40 44.09 13.80
N LEU A 562 26.13 43.14 14.73
CA LEU A 562 24.77 42.75 15.09
C LEU A 562 23.94 43.89 15.72
N ALA A 563 24.59 44.91 16.26
CA ALA A 563 23.97 46.10 16.84
C ALA A 563 23.99 47.34 15.92
N ASP A 564 24.71 47.33 14.79
CA ASP A 564 24.77 48.48 13.87
C ASP A 564 23.42 48.65 13.12
N PRO A 565 22.75 49.82 13.21
CA PRO A 565 21.55 50.13 12.44
C PRO A 565 21.69 49.89 10.92
N ARG A 566 22.89 50.04 10.35
CA ARG A 566 23.17 49.75 8.93
C ARG A 566 23.05 48.28 8.60
N MET A 567 23.43 47.40 9.52
CA MET A 567 23.22 45.96 9.38
C MET A 567 21.72 45.66 9.43
N HIS A 568 20.96 46.35 10.28
CA HIS A 568 19.50 46.23 10.33
C HIS A 568 18.84 46.74 9.04
N GLU A 569 19.34 47.80 8.41
CA GLU A 569 18.91 48.27 7.09
C GLU A 569 19.15 47.24 5.98
N VAL A 570 20.39 46.75 5.84
CA VAL A 570 20.76 45.73 4.82
C VAL A 570 20.00 44.43 5.04
N THR A 571 19.77 44.04 6.29
CA THR A 571 18.97 42.86 6.64
C THR A 571 17.49 43.08 6.35
N ALA A 572 16.92 44.23 6.68
CA ALA A 572 15.52 44.54 6.39
C ALA A 572 15.23 44.54 4.88
N GLU A 573 16.14 45.07 4.06
CA GLU A 573 16.01 45.00 2.60
C GLU A 573 16.05 43.54 2.10
N ARG A 574 16.95 42.72 2.65
CA ARG A 574 17.04 41.28 2.30
C ARG A 574 15.81 40.50 2.78
N MET A 575 15.27 40.80 3.96
CA MET A 575 14.02 40.25 4.48
C MET A 575 12.84 40.60 3.57
N ALA A 576 12.74 41.87 3.12
CA ALA A 576 11.74 42.31 2.16
C ALA A 576 11.84 41.57 0.82
N ARG A 577 13.05 41.50 0.23
CA ARG A 577 13.35 40.74 -0.99
C ARG A 577 13.07 39.23 -0.83
N ALA A 578 13.26 38.69 0.36
CA ALA A 578 12.94 37.30 0.73
C ALA A 578 11.45 37.06 1.04
N GLY A 579 10.59 38.07 0.93
CA GLY A 579 9.14 37.98 1.19
C GLY A 579 8.75 37.96 2.69
N ILE A 580 9.69 38.25 3.59
CA ILE A 580 9.48 38.25 5.04
C ILE A 580 9.01 39.65 5.46
N VAL A 581 7.77 40.00 5.06
CA VAL A 581 7.18 41.34 5.23
C VAL A 581 7.20 41.82 6.69
N SER A 582 7.06 40.92 7.67
CA SER A 582 7.13 41.26 9.09
C SER A 582 8.50 41.75 9.59
N LEU A 583 9.57 41.57 8.80
CA LEU A 583 10.93 42.04 9.08
C LEU A 583 11.46 42.97 7.99
N ALA A 584 10.58 43.54 7.16
CA ALA A 584 10.94 44.42 6.04
C ALA A 584 11.32 45.87 6.46
N SER A 585 11.40 46.17 7.76
CA SER A 585 11.86 47.48 8.27
C SER A 585 13.04 47.32 9.25
N PRO A 586 13.98 48.29 9.32
CA PRO A 586 15.14 48.19 10.20
C PRO A 586 14.75 48.06 11.67
N GLY A 587 13.74 48.83 12.12
CA GLY A 587 13.22 48.74 13.49
C GLY A 587 12.57 47.38 13.80
N SER A 588 11.94 46.74 12.82
CA SER A 588 11.42 45.37 12.98
C SER A 588 12.54 44.33 13.11
N VAL A 589 13.66 44.51 12.40
CA VAL A 589 14.85 43.66 12.54
C VAL A 589 15.52 43.88 13.91
N ALA A 590 15.71 45.13 14.33
CA ALA A 590 16.28 45.48 15.63
C ALA A 590 15.47 44.87 16.79
N GLN A 591 14.14 45.05 16.79
CA GLN A 591 13.26 44.48 17.81
C GLN A 591 13.24 42.94 17.79
N ARG A 592 13.36 42.32 16.61
CA ARG A 592 13.44 40.85 16.48
C ARG A 592 14.75 40.30 17.05
N LEU A 593 15.86 41.01 16.84
CA LEU A 593 17.16 40.71 17.42
C LEU A 593 17.15 40.87 18.95
N GLU A 594 16.71 42.02 19.45
CA GLU A 594 16.63 42.31 20.90
C GLU A 594 15.83 41.27 21.69
N LYS A 595 14.70 40.81 21.13
CA LYS A 595 13.72 40.00 21.84
C LYS A 595 13.95 38.48 21.73
N ASP A 596 14.26 38.00 20.53
CA ASP A 596 14.13 36.57 20.18
C ASP A 596 15.43 35.96 19.61
N PHE A 597 16.53 36.70 19.55
CA PHE A 597 17.83 36.23 19.06
C PHE A 597 18.86 36.11 20.20
N ILE A 598 19.72 35.10 20.12
CA ILE A 598 20.76 34.79 21.11
C ILE A 598 22.07 34.53 20.37
N VAL A 599 23.14 35.13 20.89
CA VAL A 599 24.52 34.92 20.44
C VAL A 599 25.26 34.14 21.53
N ASP A 600 25.95 33.06 21.13
CA ASP A 600 26.84 32.27 21.98
C ASP A 600 28.20 32.14 21.28
N SER A 601 29.30 32.43 21.99
CA SER A 601 30.66 32.23 21.48
C SER A 601 31.35 31.15 22.33
N PRO A 602 31.28 29.88 21.91
CA PRO A 602 31.88 28.77 22.66
C PRO A 602 33.39 28.66 22.47
N VAL A 603 33.93 29.26 21.40
CA VAL A 603 35.35 29.20 21.00
C VAL A 603 35.67 30.48 20.23
N ALA A 604 36.82 31.11 20.51
CA ALA A 604 37.28 32.29 19.79
C ALA A 604 37.29 32.03 18.26
N GLY A 605 36.73 32.95 17.47
CA GLY A 605 36.59 32.78 16.02
C GLY A 605 35.40 31.92 15.57
N SER A 606 34.49 31.54 16.47
CA SER A 606 33.23 30.85 16.17
C SER A 606 32.05 31.47 16.93
N LEU A 607 30.96 31.77 16.22
CA LEU A 607 29.74 32.33 16.78
C LEU A 607 28.53 31.44 16.42
N LYS A 608 27.84 30.97 17.45
CA LYS A 608 26.54 30.32 17.35
C LYS A 608 25.44 31.37 17.46
N LEU A 609 24.51 31.33 16.51
CA LEU A 609 23.43 32.27 16.38
C LEU A 609 22.10 31.51 16.48
N GLU A 610 21.35 31.69 17.57
CA GLU A 610 20.04 31.07 17.78
C GLU A 610 18.93 32.11 17.60
N LEU A 611 17.99 31.87 16.68
CA LEU A 611 16.77 32.66 16.54
C LEU A 611 15.56 31.83 16.98
N ARG A 612 14.74 32.38 17.87
CA ARG A 612 13.50 31.76 18.35
C ARG A 612 12.30 32.30 17.58
N GLY A 613 11.36 31.44 17.18
CA GLY A 613 10.23 31.90 16.37
C GLY A 613 9.10 30.90 16.19
N THR A 614 7.94 31.42 15.78
CA THR A 614 6.73 30.63 15.52
C THR A 614 6.84 29.91 14.18
N GLY A 615 6.80 28.58 14.19
CA GLY A 615 6.88 27.74 12.99
C GLY A 615 8.32 27.50 12.50
N LYS A 616 8.66 26.22 12.29
CA LYS A 616 10.01 25.75 11.98
C LYS A 616 10.59 26.39 10.71
N ALA A 617 9.92 26.23 9.57
CA ALA A 617 10.40 26.71 8.28
C ALA A 617 10.51 28.25 8.20
N LYS A 618 9.61 29.00 8.85
CA LYS A 618 9.68 30.46 8.93
C LYS A 618 10.91 30.90 9.70
N THR A 619 11.13 30.35 10.90
CA THR A 619 12.25 30.73 11.79
C THR A 619 13.61 30.40 11.15
N VAL A 620 13.72 29.25 10.47
CA VAL A 620 14.92 28.89 9.69
C VAL A 620 15.20 29.89 8.56
N ARG A 621 14.17 30.27 7.78
CA ARG A 621 14.30 31.23 6.67
C ARG A 621 14.65 32.65 7.14
N GLU A 622 14.11 33.07 8.28
CA GLU A 622 14.51 34.34 8.94
C GLU A 622 15.99 34.31 9.32
N LEU A 623 16.44 33.25 10.01
CA LEU A 623 17.85 33.12 10.39
C LEU A 623 18.78 33.03 9.18
N ASP A 624 18.40 32.32 8.12
CA ASP A 624 19.19 32.21 6.88
C ASP A 624 19.33 33.54 6.13
N THR A 625 18.26 34.31 6.08
CA THR A 625 18.29 35.66 5.50
C THR A 625 19.21 36.58 6.31
N LEU A 626 19.17 36.49 7.65
CA LEU A 626 19.97 37.31 8.57
C LEU A 626 21.45 36.91 8.58
N VAL A 627 21.76 35.61 8.66
CA VAL A 627 23.14 35.09 8.62
C VAL A 627 23.79 35.39 7.26
N THR A 628 23.05 35.26 6.16
CA THR A 628 23.54 35.61 4.82
C THR A 628 23.69 37.13 4.63
N ALA A 629 22.87 37.95 5.30
CA ALA A 629 23.08 39.40 5.35
C ALA A 629 24.36 39.75 6.12
N LEU A 630 24.48 39.29 7.37
CA LEU A 630 25.60 39.52 8.27
C LEU A 630 26.94 39.05 7.67
N ALA A 631 27.01 37.83 7.14
CA ALA A 631 28.22 37.31 6.49
C ALA A 631 28.57 38.07 5.21
N SER A 632 27.59 38.57 4.45
CA SER A 632 27.85 39.39 3.25
C SER A 632 28.35 40.79 3.60
N GLN A 633 27.81 41.39 4.65
CA GLN A 633 28.18 42.71 5.16
C GLN A 633 29.60 42.67 5.76
N ALA A 634 29.86 41.72 6.67
CA ALA A 634 31.16 41.54 7.30
C ALA A 634 32.28 41.15 6.31
N ASN A 635 31.97 40.45 5.21
CA ASN A 635 32.97 40.21 4.16
C ASN A 635 33.21 41.45 3.28
N ALA A 636 32.26 42.39 3.17
CA ALA A 636 32.42 43.64 2.42
C ALA A 636 33.20 44.71 3.20
N THR A 637 33.11 44.72 4.54
CA THR A 637 33.89 45.61 5.42
C THR A 637 35.31 45.11 5.69
N ARG A 638 35.59 43.81 5.43
CA ARG A 638 36.83 43.06 5.74
C ARG A 638 38.13 43.85 5.58
N GLU A 639 38.35 44.51 4.44
CA GLU A 639 39.61 45.19 4.12
C GLU A 639 39.90 46.42 5.01
N ARG A 640 38.89 46.88 5.78
CA ARG A 640 38.98 48.03 6.69
C ARG A 640 39.09 47.63 8.16
N ARG A 641 39.12 46.33 8.48
CA ARG A 641 39.19 45.82 9.85
C ARG A 641 40.61 45.35 10.21
N PRO A 642 41.04 45.46 11.48
CA PRO A 642 42.38 45.05 11.90
C PRO A 642 42.63 43.53 11.81
N ASP A 643 41.58 42.71 11.96
CA ASP A 643 41.68 41.25 11.88
C ASP A 643 41.91 40.73 10.45
N GLY A 644 41.33 41.39 9.44
CA GLY A 644 41.43 40.99 8.02
C GLY A 644 40.91 39.57 7.69
N LEU A 645 40.14 38.94 8.59
CA LEU A 645 39.55 37.62 8.41
C LEU A 645 38.21 37.73 7.66
N GLY A 646 37.77 36.65 7.02
CA GLY A 646 36.44 36.64 6.42
C GLY A 646 35.40 36.08 7.40
N VAL A 647 34.18 35.90 6.91
CA VAL A 647 33.13 35.12 7.59
C VAL A 647 32.72 33.96 6.69
N VAL A 648 32.73 32.74 7.21
CA VAL A 648 32.21 31.54 6.56
C VAL A 648 31.07 30.95 7.39
N ILE A 649 29.99 30.52 6.73
CA ILE A 649 28.89 29.80 7.38
C ILE A 649 29.32 28.34 7.52
N ALA A 650 29.65 27.93 8.74
CA ALA A 650 30.14 26.60 9.06
C ALA A 650 28.99 25.58 9.20
N GLU A 651 27.89 26.00 9.83
CA GLU A 651 26.64 25.24 9.88
C GLU A 651 25.50 26.13 9.37
N LYS A 652 24.77 25.63 8.36
CA LYS A 652 23.62 26.35 7.81
C LYS A 652 22.46 26.36 8.84
N PRO A 653 21.68 27.45 8.90
CA PRO A 653 20.46 27.56 9.69
C PRO A 653 19.61 26.29 9.63
N ASN A 654 19.49 25.61 10.77
CA ASN A 654 18.64 24.45 10.94
C ASN A 654 17.92 24.57 12.28
N ALA A 655 16.77 23.92 12.42
CA ALA A 655 15.99 23.97 13.64
C ALA A 655 15.84 22.57 14.25
N ASP A 656 15.83 22.52 15.59
CA ASP A 656 15.79 21.26 16.35
C ASP A 656 14.59 20.38 15.98
N ALA A 657 14.67 19.09 16.30
CA ALA A 657 13.62 18.12 15.99
C ALA A 657 12.27 18.44 16.67
N GLY A 658 12.29 19.09 17.84
CA GLY A 658 11.10 19.46 18.62
C GLY A 658 10.93 20.98 18.80
N PRO A 659 9.73 21.45 19.16
CA PRO A 659 9.50 22.83 19.58
C PRO A 659 10.04 23.07 20.99
N LEU A 660 10.62 24.26 21.23
CA LEU A 660 11.18 24.67 22.53
C LEU A 660 10.13 24.76 23.64
N ASN A 661 8.93 25.24 23.29
CA ASN A 661 7.82 25.38 24.23
C ASN A 661 6.63 24.60 23.69
N ASN A 662 6.32 23.48 24.35
CA ASN A 662 5.19 22.62 24.00
C ASN A 662 3.91 23.04 24.77
N SER A 663 3.62 24.34 24.76
CA SER A 663 2.40 24.93 25.34
C SER A 663 1.12 24.21 24.87
N ARG A 664 1.15 23.65 23.66
CA ARG A 664 0.09 22.81 23.08
C ARG A 664 -0.41 21.72 24.05
N VAL A 665 0.46 21.11 24.87
CA VAL A 665 0.05 20.11 25.87
C VAL A 665 -0.80 20.75 26.98
N LEU A 666 -0.41 21.92 27.48
CA LEU A 666 -1.15 22.66 28.50
C LEU A 666 -2.54 23.09 27.98
N TYR A 667 -2.59 23.68 26.78
CA TYR A 667 -3.84 24.13 26.18
C TYR A 667 -4.73 22.96 25.73
N ALA A 668 -4.17 21.86 25.23
CA ALA A 668 -4.95 20.65 24.92
C ALA A 668 -5.54 20.04 26.21
N GLY A 669 -4.74 19.96 27.29
CA GLY A 669 -5.22 19.52 28.60
C GLY A 669 -6.33 20.41 29.17
N GLY A 670 -6.21 21.73 29.01
CA GLY A 670 -7.25 22.70 29.42
C GLY A 670 -8.56 22.55 28.61
N ILE A 671 -8.47 22.49 27.28
CA ILE A 671 -9.64 22.29 26.39
C ILE A 671 -10.29 20.92 26.66
N PHE A 672 -9.48 19.87 26.82
CA PHE A 672 -9.97 18.52 27.16
C PHE A 672 -10.65 18.50 28.53
N GLY A 673 -10.06 19.11 29.56
CA GLY A 673 -10.63 19.19 30.90
C GLY A 673 -11.98 19.92 30.93
N LEU A 674 -12.09 21.04 30.21
CA LEU A 674 -13.35 21.78 30.07
C LEU A 674 -14.42 20.96 29.34
N GLY A 675 -14.04 20.32 28.22
CA GLY A 675 -14.94 19.45 27.45
C GLY A 675 -15.41 18.22 28.24
N LEU A 676 -14.50 17.57 28.97
CA LEU A 676 -14.80 16.48 29.89
C LEU A 676 -15.78 16.92 30.99
N PHE A 677 -15.57 18.08 31.61
CA PHE A 677 -16.46 18.59 32.65
C PHE A 677 -17.86 18.90 32.11
N LEU A 678 -17.97 19.49 30.91
CA LEU A 678 -19.25 19.70 30.21
C LEU A 678 -19.95 18.38 29.89
N CYS A 679 -19.24 17.38 29.35
CA CYS A 679 -19.81 16.07 29.04
C CYS A 679 -20.25 15.30 30.29
N LEU A 680 -19.49 15.38 31.40
CA LEU A 680 -19.88 14.78 32.68
C LEU A 680 -21.10 15.50 33.30
N GLY A 681 -21.16 16.84 33.21
CA GLY A 681 -22.30 17.63 33.66
C GLY A 681 -23.59 17.29 32.90
N LEU A 682 -23.53 17.31 31.56
CA LEU A 682 -24.66 16.94 30.69
C LEU A 682 -25.04 15.46 30.86
N GLY A 683 -24.06 14.56 30.99
CA GLY A 683 -24.27 13.14 31.26
C GLY A 683 -24.96 12.89 32.60
N SER A 684 -24.56 13.61 33.65
CA SER A 684 -25.20 13.55 34.97
C SER A 684 -26.66 14.04 34.92
N VAL A 685 -26.92 15.15 34.23
CA VAL A 685 -28.30 15.66 34.02
C VAL A 685 -29.16 14.64 33.27
N ALA A 686 -28.66 14.07 32.18
CA ALA A 686 -29.34 13.05 31.39
C ALA A 686 -29.59 11.76 32.20
N TYR A 687 -28.59 11.26 32.91
CA TYR A 687 -28.70 10.11 33.81
C TYR A 687 -29.74 10.36 34.91
N SER A 688 -29.74 11.55 35.53
CA SER A 688 -30.72 11.90 36.57
C SER A 688 -32.17 11.96 36.05
N ARG A 689 -32.38 12.23 34.75
CA ARG A 689 -33.70 12.15 34.09
C ARG A 689 -34.07 10.70 33.78
N LEU A 690 -33.15 9.91 33.23
CA LEU A 690 -33.37 8.49 32.91
C LEU A 690 -33.62 7.65 34.18
N ALA A 691 -32.91 7.91 35.27
CA ALA A 691 -33.13 7.26 36.56
C ALA A 691 -34.53 7.55 37.12
N ARG A 692 -34.98 8.82 37.08
CA ARG A 692 -36.34 9.21 37.47
C ARG A 692 -37.41 8.59 36.58
N ALA A 693 -37.16 8.47 35.27
CA ALA A 693 -38.07 7.78 34.35
C ALA A 693 -38.15 6.28 34.64
N LYS A 694 -37.01 5.61 34.90
CA LYS A 694 -36.96 4.20 35.30
C LYS A 694 -37.74 3.93 36.58
N VAL A 695 -37.56 4.74 37.62
CA VAL A 695 -38.27 4.58 38.91
C VAL A 695 -39.79 4.69 38.74
N ARG A 696 -40.28 5.60 37.87
CA ARG A 696 -41.72 5.66 37.55
C ARG A 696 -42.22 4.40 36.85
N LEU A 697 -41.47 3.90 35.87
CA LEU A 697 -41.83 2.71 35.10
C LEU A 697 -41.82 1.44 35.98
N GLU A 698 -40.91 1.35 36.95
CA GLU A 698 -40.90 0.29 37.96
C GLU A 698 -42.10 0.42 38.93
N GLN A 699 -42.46 1.65 39.36
CA GLN A 699 -43.66 1.88 40.16
C GLN A 699 -44.97 1.56 39.41
N GLU A 700 -45.05 1.85 38.11
CA GLU A 700 -46.18 1.49 37.25
C GLU A 700 -46.31 -0.05 37.13
N GLN A 701 -45.19 -0.77 36.97
CA GLN A 701 -45.17 -2.24 36.91
C GLN A 701 -45.54 -2.91 38.26
N ASP A 702 -45.08 -2.37 39.39
CA ASP A 702 -45.48 -2.86 40.71
C ASP A 702 -46.98 -2.64 40.97
N ILE A 703 -47.55 -1.53 40.51
CA ILE A 703 -49.00 -1.24 40.60
C ILE A 703 -49.81 -2.25 39.77
N ASP A 704 -49.44 -2.49 38.51
CA ASP A 704 -50.10 -3.48 37.65
C ASP A 704 -50.03 -4.90 38.26
N ALA A 705 -48.87 -5.28 38.80
CA ALA A 705 -48.69 -6.57 39.47
C ALA A 705 -49.55 -6.73 40.74
N ILE A 706 -49.82 -5.64 41.47
CA ILE A 706 -50.74 -5.63 42.62
C ILE A 706 -52.20 -5.75 42.16
N LEU A 707 -52.58 -5.06 41.08
CA LEU A 707 -53.94 -5.10 40.51
C LEU A 707 -54.30 -6.50 39.98
N ASP A 708 -53.39 -7.17 39.27
CA ASP A 708 -53.61 -8.55 38.81
C ASP A 708 -53.79 -9.53 39.97
N ASN A 709 -52.97 -9.42 41.03
CA ASN A 709 -53.12 -10.24 42.23
C ASN A 709 -54.45 -9.99 42.98
N ALA A 710 -55.00 -8.78 42.92
CA ALA A 710 -56.33 -8.49 43.46
C ALA A 710 -57.45 -9.13 42.60
N ASN A 711 -57.34 -9.04 41.27
CA ASN A 711 -58.29 -9.67 40.33
C ASN A 711 -58.37 -11.19 40.51
N TRP A 712 -57.22 -11.87 40.71
CA TRP A 712 -57.20 -13.32 40.94
C TRP A 712 -57.91 -13.74 42.23
N LYS A 713 -57.78 -12.98 43.33
CA LYS A 713 -58.49 -13.27 44.59
C LYS A 713 -60.00 -13.13 44.45
N ALA A 714 -60.46 -12.07 43.77
CA ALA A 714 -61.89 -11.87 43.49
C ALA A 714 -62.48 -12.98 42.60
N ALA A 715 -61.67 -13.60 41.75
CA ALA A 715 -62.06 -14.79 40.98
C ALA A 715 -62.15 -16.06 41.85
N GLU A 716 -61.20 -16.28 42.78
CA GLU A 716 -61.27 -17.40 43.73
C GLU A 716 -62.49 -17.32 44.65
N GLU A 717 -62.82 -16.14 45.18
CA GLU A 717 -64.01 -15.97 46.04
C GLU A 717 -65.31 -16.30 45.29
N LYS A 718 -65.49 -15.80 44.06
CA LYS A 718 -66.63 -16.18 43.21
C LYS A 718 -66.71 -17.68 42.92
N MET A 719 -65.58 -18.35 42.70
CA MET A 719 -65.56 -19.81 42.54
C MET A 719 -65.88 -20.57 43.84
N ARG A 720 -65.67 -19.95 45.00
CA ARG A 720 -65.96 -20.51 46.32
C ARG A 720 -67.44 -20.35 46.68
N GLU A 721 -68.01 -19.16 46.48
CA GLU A 721 -69.45 -18.89 46.65
C GLU A 721 -70.30 -19.77 45.72
N GLY A 722 -69.92 -19.86 44.44
CA GLY A 722 -70.57 -20.73 43.46
C GLY A 722 -70.46 -22.23 43.75
N ARG A 723 -69.61 -22.63 44.71
CA ARG A 723 -69.49 -24.02 45.21
C ARG A 723 -70.30 -24.27 46.49
N SER A 724 -70.55 -23.25 47.32
CA SER A 724 -71.46 -23.36 48.46
C SER A 724 -72.94 -23.32 48.05
N GLY A 725 -73.30 -22.61 46.97
CA GLY A 725 -74.69 -22.52 46.48
C GLY A 725 -75.24 -23.77 45.76
N ARG A 726 -74.65 -24.95 45.99
CA ARG A 726 -75.00 -26.24 45.36
C ARG A 726 -74.91 -27.46 46.29
N ALA A 727 -74.83 -27.22 47.60
CA ALA A 727 -74.90 -28.25 48.65
C ALA A 727 -76.30 -28.32 49.24
#